data_AF-A0A9P5BWP3-F1
#
_entry.id   AF-A0A9P5BWP3-F1
#
_cell.length_a   1.000
_cell.length_b   1.000
_cell.length_c   1.000
_cell.angle_alpha   90.00
_cell.angle_beta   90.00
_cell.angle_gamma   90.00
#
_symmetry.space_group_name_H-M   'P 1'
#
loop_
_entity.id
_entity.type
_entity.pdbx_description
1 polymer ?
#
loop_
_entity_poly.entity_id
_entity_poly.type
_entity_poly.pdbx_seq_one_letter_code
_entity_poly.pdbx_strand_id
1 'polypeptide(L)'
;MGKISFDQCAIEYRNNATLQSLWGWNGTIVGIERNRTTQISREGCYRVCGHGTDYYPWAEVSQTITTWILPVVGTLLQAPFESNAAKRTFLAITRWVGSPIASLSYVLWNIKVSAKAALMVDMAVKYDETPGLETDFGSMRDSMYLLLAMNQYTLKDEVVSSSKEAEGLLRIVLFSKDLKLTDTKKSLREMRRILARELREMRRRGAVPGSHHDTSLKAYKADAIIVFVSTMWFLFAFALSIQAAFGDLGQNTTAHDLALGCLLAWFPVLIMGSIVDRNPIAAEAIRIKLNTLVDHVRHALRDKQHRDAFIDSFDDQPNFKELKSEVEHLASLSIGDDLKNFFQEFAGQARVRWHYGAAHPILSDIENCYIAAKGRNWLANEAEARASLVTGRSNDEGLVWFDVREFWQIASAVIIVGGSCGGAFILSFFTPTVGLGCRSGGYTIFFSIALGLLIMEMLVWLVLSPYKIDKWPWIARAEGRLNSNATFNDWGNSTHDNWVKLKRRASSFWLNTENLIIKNLVRIALLVPWKSKTAAKAKIEDYLEDLARRRRIMGSQARWELFFFRPFEIFNTIWLVYIVLAQTFGWYKTCECVTSSWGGAGGYLDFSVQDTSNSKWVLYYWTAGTTLTATVMFLSMFYITVEWCQQSFLSTENYDDAMEGLRMTRSYRQYTYFVRVFARFVARYTLQPLEWLSYKVGLIKTMQDTLFWTKEHHWDPVVPRRPRRSDVVTPTFEYTDHSDVPLSAIQIRETPVLAHSLFPPAIPPGRERAESESLIRPPYRPECQYRTSDDSYSPLIQRPSEAHTGQRTDSLSSDEHRISVDHTFVSPSSTHVQAPFTEWLGLNPGLNTALQSRHTYRRNNSDPGSSPLHLPPPNQDPLGIHMDTDLERGSR
;
A
#
# COMPACT_ATOMS: atom_id res chain seq x y z
N MET A 1 4.79 36.51 18.74
CA MET A 1 3.34 36.73 18.87
C MET A 1 2.98 36.64 20.35
N GLY A 2 2.05 37.45 20.83
CA GLY A 2 1.58 37.35 22.22
C GLY A 2 0.71 36.10 22.42
N LYS A 3 0.81 35.47 23.60
CA LYS A 3 -0.18 34.49 24.05
C LYS A 3 -1.46 35.25 24.41
N ILE A 4 -2.61 34.75 23.99
CA ILE A 4 -3.93 35.25 24.38
C ILE A 4 -4.69 34.14 25.11
N SER A 5 -5.77 34.49 25.80
CA SER A 5 -6.73 33.56 26.39
C SER A 5 -8.12 34.02 25.99
N PHE A 6 -8.88 33.18 25.29
CA PHE A 6 -10.22 33.54 24.86
C PHE A 6 -11.18 33.70 26.04
N ASP A 7 -10.98 32.97 27.14
CA ASP A 7 -11.75 33.12 28.39
C ASP A 7 -11.63 34.54 28.98
N GLN A 8 -10.41 35.08 28.98
CA GLN A 8 -10.16 36.44 29.46
C GLN A 8 -10.85 37.49 28.56
N CYS A 9 -10.74 37.32 27.22
CA CYS A 9 -11.49 38.16 26.28
C CYS A 9 -13.01 38.07 26.46
N ALA A 10 -13.53 36.86 26.72
CA ALA A 10 -14.95 36.61 26.91
C ALA A 10 -15.48 37.37 28.12
N ILE A 11 -14.74 37.35 29.23
CA ILE A 11 -15.06 38.10 30.45
C ILE A 11 -15.03 39.61 30.18
N GLU A 12 -13.99 40.12 29.49
CA GLU A 12 -13.88 41.54 29.15
C GLU A 12 -15.06 42.01 28.26
N TYR A 13 -15.36 41.26 27.20
CA TYR A 13 -16.44 41.57 26.28
C TYR A 13 -17.82 41.50 26.94
N ARG A 14 -18.07 40.46 27.75
CA ARG A 14 -19.35 40.26 28.46
C ARG A 14 -19.63 41.34 29.50
N ASN A 15 -18.59 41.89 30.13
CA ASN A 15 -18.73 42.93 31.15
C ASN A 15 -18.81 44.36 30.59
N ASN A 16 -18.50 44.58 29.31
CA ASN A 16 -18.42 45.92 28.72
C ASN A 16 -19.50 46.18 27.64
N ALA A 17 -20.59 46.84 28.05
CA ALA A 17 -21.70 47.20 27.16
C ALA A 17 -21.29 48.09 25.96
N THR A 18 -20.21 48.88 26.07
CA THR A 18 -19.74 49.70 24.94
C THR A 18 -19.17 48.84 23.82
N LEU A 19 -18.35 47.84 24.16
CA LEU A 19 -17.80 46.87 23.20
C LEU A 19 -18.91 46.05 22.55
N GLN A 20 -19.95 45.67 23.30
CA GLN A 20 -21.12 44.97 22.76
C GLN A 20 -21.89 45.81 21.74
N SER A 21 -22.04 47.11 21.99
CA SER A 21 -22.71 48.02 21.05
C SER A 21 -21.93 48.28 19.77
N LEU A 22 -20.59 48.32 19.85
CA LEU A 22 -19.68 48.61 18.74
C LEU A 22 -19.38 47.38 17.87
N TRP A 23 -19.18 46.23 18.52
CA TRP A 23 -18.63 45.02 17.90
C TRP A 23 -19.52 43.78 18.01
N GLY A 24 -20.74 43.93 18.53
CA GLY A 24 -21.75 42.86 18.53
C GLY A 24 -22.06 42.38 17.12
N TRP A 25 -22.04 41.06 16.91
CA TRP A 25 -22.35 40.49 15.61
C TRP A 25 -23.81 40.77 15.23
N ASN A 26 -24.01 41.39 14.07
CA ASN A 26 -25.34 41.74 13.58
C ASN A 26 -25.81 40.96 12.36
N GLY A 27 -24.92 40.19 11.71
CA GLY A 27 -25.21 39.40 10.52
C GLY A 27 -26.06 38.15 10.76
N THR A 28 -26.04 37.25 9.79
CA THR A 28 -26.67 35.93 9.88
C THR A 28 -25.94 35.05 10.90
N ILE A 29 -26.70 34.19 11.58
CA ILE A 29 -26.19 33.20 12.54
C ILE A 29 -26.83 31.87 12.15
N VAL A 30 -26.04 30.79 12.15
CA VAL A 30 -26.48 29.46 11.71
C VAL A 30 -26.33 28.48 12.88
N GLY A 31 -27.45 27.88 13.29
CA GLY A 31 -27.47 26.79 14.27
C GLY A 31 -27.30 27.18 15.74
N ILE A 32 -27.21 28.47 16.07
CA ILE A 32 -27.02 29.03 17.42
C ILE A 32 -28.04 30.17 17.64
N GLU A 33 -28.53 30.34 18.87
CA GLU A 33 -29.41 31.46 19.25
C GLU A 33 -28.64 32.79 19.34
N ARG A 34 -29.28 33.92 19.02
CA ARG A 34 -28.59 35.23 18.96
C ARG A 34 -28.40 35.84 20.35
N ASN A 35 -27.15 35.98 20.79
CA ASN A 35 -26.77 36.54 22.08
C ASN A 35 -25.71 37.65 21.93
N ARG A 36 -26.13 38.91 22.10
CA ARG A 36 -25.25 40.10 21.98
C ARG A 36 -24.15 40.19 23.06
N THR A 37 -24.22 39.39 24.12
CA THR A 37 -23.22 39.39 25.20
C THR A 37 -22.06 38.42 24.97
N THR A 38 -22.18 37.50 24.01
CA THR A 38 -21.17 36.48 23.69
C THR A 38 -20.73 36.50 22.23
N GLN A 39 -21.54 37.07 21.32
CA GLN A 39 -21.29 37.06 19.87
C GLN A 39 -20.64 38.36 19.38
N ILE A 40 -19.35 38.27 19.08
CA ILE A 40 -18.51 39.38 18.63
C ILE A 40 -18.15 39.23 17.15
N SER A 41 -18.02 40.34 16.41
CA SER A 41 -17.50 40.32 15.03
C SER A 41 -15.99 39.99 14.99
N ARG A 42 -15.49 39.58 13.82
CA ARG A 42 -14.04 39.34 13.60
C ARG A 42 -13.18 40.56 13.97
N GLU A 43 -13.57 41.75 13.55
CA GLU A 43 -12.86 43.00 13.85
C GLU A 43 -12.88 43.31 15.35
N GLY A 44 -14.00 43.04 16.02
CA GLY A 44 -14.12 43.12 17.47
C GLY A 44 -13.19 42.16 18.18
N CYS A 45 -13.11 40.91 17.73
CA CYS A 45 -12.21 39.90 18.29
C CYS A 45 -10.75 40.38 18.25
N TYR A 46 -10.29 40.95 17.13
CA TYR A 46 -8.94 41.53 17.07
C TYR A 46 -8.76 42.76 17.98
N ARG A 47 -9.83 43.52 18.29
CA ARG A 47 -9.75 44.68 19.20
C ARG A 47 -9.71 44.28 20.67
N VAL A 48 -10.39 43.20 21.05
CA VAL A 48 -10.42 42.69 22.44
C VAL A 48 -9.27 41.72 22.70
N CYS A 49 -9.08 40.70 21.87
CA CYS A 49 -8.03 39.69 22.05
C CYS A 49 -6.68 40.05 21.39
N GLY A 50 -6.65 40.94 20.39
CA GLY A 50 -5.46 41.14 19.56
C GLY A 50 -5.23 40.02 18.53
N HIS A 51 -4.00 39.96 18.00
CA HIS A 51 -3.58 39.04 16.93
C HIS A 51 -2.82 37.80 17.45
N GLY A 52 -3.06 37.39 18.69
CA GLY A 52 -2.40 36.24 19.30
C GLY A 52 -3.02 34.88 18.96
N THR A 53 -2.49 33.84 19.60
CA THR A 53 -3.01 32.46 19.57
C THR A 53 -3.28 31.99 21.00
N ASP A 54 -4.43 31.34 21.20
CA ASP A 54 -4.80 30.64 22.44
C ASP A 54 -4.39 29.16 22.30
N TYR A 55 -3.21 28.81 22.80
CA TYR A 55 -2.65 27.46 22.68
C TYR A 55 -3.34 26.48 23.64
N TYR A 56 -3.59 25.26 23.17
CA TYR A 56 -4.13 24.19 24.03
C TYR A 56 -3.21 23.89 25.23
N PRO A 57 -3.77 23.53 26.40
CA PRO A 57 -2.98 23.10 27.55
C PRO A 57 -2.23 21.80 27.25
N TRP A 58 -1.10 21.58 27.92
CA TRP A 58 -0.24 20.42 27.67
C TRP A 58 -0.96 19.07 27.82
N ALA A 59 -1.97 18.99 28.70
CA ALA A 59 -2.79 17.79 28.85
C ALA A 59 -3.47 17.38 27.53
N GLU A 60 -4.23 18.29 26.90
CA GLU A 60 -4.88 18.09 25.60
C GLU A 60 -3.85 17.79 24.51
N VAL A 61 -2.78 18.58 24.41
CA VAL A 61 -1.69 18.38 23.45
C VAL A 61 -1.11 16.96 23.57
N SER A 62 -0.85 16.47 24.79
CA SER A 62 -0.31 15.13 25.05
C SER A 62 -1.31 14.02 24.72
N GLN A 63 -2.61 14.26 24.91
CA GLN A 63 -3.68 13.35 24.53
C GLN A 63 -3.78 13.21 23.01
N THR A 64 -3.77 14.31 22.24
CA THR A 64 -3.77 14.26 20.77
C THR A 64 -2.50 13.59 20.22
N ILE A 65 -1.32 13.85 20.81
CA ILE A 65 -0.05 13.20 20.43
C ILE A 65 -0.13 11.68 20.62
N THR A 66 -0.58 11.23 21.78
CA THR A 66 -0.65 9.79 22.10
C THR A 66 -1.74 9.06 21.33
N THR A 67 -2.89 9.73 21.11
CA THR A 67 -4.06 9.17 20.41
C THR A 67 -3.87 9.09 18.89
N TRP A 68 -3.15 10.04 18.28
CA TRP A 68 -3.04 10.12 16.81
C TRP A 68 -1.62 10.07 16.27
N ILE A 69 -0.71 10.89 16.79
CA ILE A 69 0.64 11.01 16.22
C ILE A 69 1.43 9.72 16.44
N LEU A 70 1.39 9.12 17.63
CA LEU A 70 2.06 7.85 17.90
C LEU A 70 1.53 6.68 17.02
N PRO A 71 0.22 6.40 16.90
CA PRO A 71 -0.30 5.41 15.94
C PRO A 71 0.11 5.66 14.49
N VAL A 72 0.08 6.91 14.03
CA VAL A 72 0.41 7.25 12.63
C VAL A 72 1.90 7.07 12.38
N VAL A 73 2.77 7.45 13.32
CA VAL A 73 4.21 7.16 13.25
C VAL A 73 4.48 5.65 13.32
N GLY A 74 3.81 4.92 14.21
CA GLY A 74 3.91 3.45 14.29
C GLY A 74 3.52 2.77 12.97
N THR A 75 2.45 3.26 12.33
CA THR A 75 1.97 2.74 11.04
C THR A 75 2.92 3.12 9.91
N LEU A 76 3.50 4.34 9.93
CA LEU A 76 4.55 4.76 8.99
C LEU A 76 5.83 3.93 9.13
N LEU A 77 6.24 3.57 10.35
CA LEU A 77 7.43 2.74 10.59
C LEU A 77 7.30 1.31 10.04
N GLN A 78 6.06 0.83 9.85
CA GLN A 78 5.76 -0.45 9.22
C GLN A 78 5.71 -0.38 7.70
N ALA A 79 5.78 0.82 7.13
CA ALA A 79 5.77 0.98 5.69
C ALA A 79 6.97 0.26 5.08
N PRO A 80 6.81 -0.37 3.90
CA PRO A 80 7.78 -1.32 3.36
C PRO A 80 9.01 -0.64 2.75
N PHE A 81 9.89 -0.09 3.58
CA PHE A 81 11.05 0.68 3.17
C PHE A 81 12.17 -0.15 2.52
N GLU A 82 12.99 0.54 1.72
CA GLU A 82 14.22 0.03 1.12
C GLU A 82 15.41 0.31 2.04
N SER A 83 16.13 -0.73 2.46
CA SER A 83 17.39 -0.62 3.21
C SER A 83 18.45 0.14 2.40
N ASN A 84 19.25 0.97 3.08
CA ASN A 84 20.32 1.79 2.50
C ASN A 84 19.90 2.84 1.45
N ALA A 85 18.59 3.05 1.21
CA ALA A 85 18.08 3.98 0.20
C ALA A 85 17.28 5.17 0.79
N ALA A 86 17.79 5.79 1.87
CA ALA A 86 17.09 6.83 2.64
C ALA A 86 16.43 7.94 1.79
N LYS A 87 17.10 8.41 0.73
CA LYS A 87 16.56 9.42 -0.20
C LYS A 87 15.36 8.90 -1.01
N ARG A 88 15.39 7.65 -1.50
CA ARG A 88 14.25 7.02 -2.21
C ARG A 88 13.08 6.80 -1.25
N THR A 89 13.36 6.32 -0.04
CA THR A 89 12.37 6.19 1.04
C THR A 89 11.68 7.53 1.37
N PHE A 90 12.43 8.62 1.55
CA PHE A 90 11.84 9.93 1.82
C PHE A 90 10.96 10.45 0.66
N LEU A 91 11.39 10.24 -0.59
CA LEU A 91 10.59 10.59 -1.76
C LEU A 91 9.31 9.74 -1.87
N ALA A 92 9.38 8.45 -1.55
CA ALA A 92 8.20 7.57 -1.50
C ALA A 92 7.19 8.03 -0.44
N ILE A 93 7.64 8.33 0.79
CA ILE A 93 6.77 8.89 1.84
C ILE A 93 6.12 10.20 1.38
N THR A 94 6.90 11.10 0.76
CA THR A 94 6.41 12.38 0.24
C THR A 94 5.34 12.18 -0.85
N ARG A 95 5.49 11.16 -1.71
CA ARG A 95 4.46 10.82 -2.71
C ARG A 95 3.22 10.19 -2.06
N TRP A 96 3.38 9.26 -1.12
CA TRP A 96 2.28 8.62 -0.40
C TRP A 96 1.44 9.62 0.40
N VAL A 97 2.07 10.60 1.03
CA VAL A 97 1.39 11.61 1.85
C VAL A 97 0.92 12.81 1.03
N GLY A 98 1.70 13.24 0.04
CA GLY A 98 1.38 14.40 -0.81
C GLY A 98 0.40 14.10 -1.95
N SER A 99 0.41 12.88 -2.48
CA SER A 99 -0.55 12.39 -3.49
C SER A 99 -1.13 11.03 -3.07
N PRO A 100 -1.93 10.98 -1.99
CA PRO A 100 -2.46 9.74 -1.44
C PRO A 100 -3.42 9.04 -2.40
N ILE A 101 -4.21 9.81 -3.16
CA ILE A 101 -5.18 9.27 -4.12
C ILE A 101 -4.45 8.53 -5.26
N ALA A 102 -3.45 9.16 -5.89
CA ALA A 102 -2.68 8.50 -6.94
C ALA A 102 -1.94 7.29 -6.37
N SER A 103 -1.27 7.45 -5.22
CA SER A 103 -0.53 6.37 -4.56
C SER A 103 -1.41 5.14 -4.27
N LEU A 104 -2.59 5.37 -3.68
CA LEU A 104 -3.54 4.31 -3.38
C LEU A 104 -4.10 3.67 -4.66
N SER A 105 -4.32 4.43 -5.74
CA SER A 105 -4.81 3.85 -7.00
C SER A 105 -3.84 2.85 -7.64
N TYR A 106 -2.53 3.11 -7.60
CA TYR A 106 -1.50 2.16 -8.06
C TYR A 106 -1.40 0.91 -7.17
N VAL A 107 -1.52 1.09 -5.84
CA VAL A 107 -1.53 -0.04 -4.90
C VAL A 107 -2.75 -0.94 -5.13
N LEU A 108 -3.95 -0.37 -5.26
CA LEU A 108 -5.18 -1.11 -5.55
C LEU A 108 -5.14 -1.79 -6.93
N TRP A 109 -4.54 -1.15 -7.94
CA TRP A 109 -4.26 -1.76 -9.24
C TRP A 109 -3.40 -3.02 -9.10
N ASN A 110 -2.25 -2.94 -8.43
CA ASN A 110 -1.36 -4.09 -8.26
C ASN A 110 -2.02 -5.25 -7.49
N ILE A 111 -2.85 -4.93 -6.48
CA ILE A 111 -3.66 -5.93 -5.76
C ILE A 111 -4.65 -6.61 -6.72
N LYS A 112 -5.36 -5.85 -7.56
CA LYS A 112 -6.30 -6.41 -8.56
C LYS A 112 -5.58 -7.30 -9.59
N VAL A 113 -4.41 -6.88 -10.08
CA VAL A 113 -3.57 -7.67 -11.01
C VAL A 113 -3.14 -8.99 -10.36
N SER A 114 -2.76 -8.95 -9.09
CA SER A 114 -2.37 -10.14 -8.32
C SER A 114 -3.56 -11.08 -8.05
N ALA A 115 -4.74 -10.54 -7.74
CA ALA A 115 -5.99 -11.29 -7.62
C ALA A 115 -6.42 -11.94 -8.96
N LYS A 116 -6.19 -11.28 -10.10
CA LYS A 116 -6.45 -11.81 -11.45
C LYS A 116 -5.54 -13.02 -11.76
N ALA A 117 -4.25 -12.93 -11.46
CA ALA A 117 -3.33 -14.06 -11.58
C ALA A 117 -3.76 -15.24 -10.68
N ALA A 118 -4.16 -14.97 -9.43
CA ALA A 118 -4.68 -15.99 -8.51
C ALA A 118 -5.99 -16.63 -9.00
N LEU A 119 -6.87 -15.88 -9.67
CA LEU A 119 -8.08 -16.40 -10.31
C LEU A 119 -7.74 -17.36 -11.46
N MET A 120 -6.80 -17.00 -12.33
CA MET A 120 -6.38 -17.85 -13.45
C MET A 120 -5.79 -19.19 -13.00
N VAL A 121 -4.98 -19.18 -11.93
CA VAL A 121 -4.41 -20.41 -11.36
C VAL A 121 -5.51 -21.28 -10.72
N ASP A 122 -6.42 -20.72 -9.90
CA ASP A 122 -7.56 -21.48 -9.33
C ASP A 122 -8.37 -22.19 -10.43
N MET A 123 -8.63 -21.50 -11.54
CA MET A 123 -9.41 -22.02 -12.67
C MET A 123 -8.63 -22.95 -13.62
N ALA A 124 -7.32 -23.14 -13.43
CA ALA A 124 -6.52 -24.02 -14.30
C ALA A 124 -7.00 -25.47 -14.30
N VAL A 125 -7.55 -25.94 -13.17
CA VAL A 125 -7.98 -27.33 -12.94
C VAL A 125 -9.41 -27.39 -12.38
N LYS A 126 -9.95 -28.62 -12.22
CA LYS A 126 -11.28 -28.85 -11.68
C LYS A 126 -11.41 -28.34 -10.23
N TYR A 127 -12.63 -28.08 -9.79
CA TYR A 127 -12.91 -27.46 -8.49
C TYR A 127 -12.40 -28.32 -7.31
N ASP A 128 -12.58 -29.63 -7.39
CA ASP A 128 -12.23 -30.58 -6.32
C ASP A 128 -10.77 -31.07 -6.40
N GLU A 129 -10.05 -30.74 -7.49
CA GLU A 129 -8.67 -31.20 -7.71
C GLU A 129 -7.63 -30.24 -7.10
N THR A 130 -6.73 -30.79 -6.29
CA THR A 130 -5.47 -30.16 -5.87
C THR A 130 -4.30 -31.02 -6.38
N PRO A 131 -3.79 -30.76 -7.60
CA PRO A 131 -2.67 -31.52 -8.17
C PRO A 131 -1.39 -31.39 -7.34
N GLY A 132 -0.43 -32.30 -7.51
CA GLY A 132 0.87 -32.23 -6.83
C GLY A 132 1.82 -31.18 -7.41
N LEU A 133 2.86 -30.82 -6.64
CA LEU A 133 3.87 -29.80 -7.01
C LEU A 133 4.57 -30.07 -8.37
N GLU A 134 4.75 -31.33 -8.73
CA GLU A 134 5.48 -31.75 -9.95
C GLU A 134 4.59 -31.77 -11.20
N THR A 135 3.31 -31.40 -11.07
CA THR A 135 2.38 -31.24 -12.18
C THR A 135 2.52 -29.87 -12.86
N ASP A 136 1.86 -29.71 -13.99
CA ASP A 136 1.90 -28.46 -14.75
C ASP A 136 1.13 -27.32 -14.07
N PHE A 137 0.16 -27.66 -13.22
CA PHE A 137 -0.48 -26.72 -12.30
C PHE A 137 0.56 -26.10 -11.33
N GLY A 138 1.46 -26.92 -10.75
CA GLY A 138 2.58 -26.44 -9.94
C GLY A 138 3.50 -25.48 -10.73
N SER A 139 3.80 -25.81 -11.99
CA SER A 139 4.55 -24.92 -12.88
C SER A 139 3.82 -23.61 -13.16
N MET A 140 2.50 -23.62 -13.38
CA MET A 140 1.73 -22.40 -13.64
C MET A 140 1.63 -21.51 -12.40
N ARG A 141 1.50 -22.10 -11.20
CA ARG A 141 1.58 -21.38 -9.92
C ARG A 141 2.90 -20.62 -9.78
N ASP A 142 4.01 -21.26 -10.14
CA ASP A 142 5.35 -20.64 -10.09
C ASP A 142 5.51 -19.55 -11.15
N SER A 143 5.09 -19.79 -12.39
CA SER A 143 5.12 -18.79 -13.48
C SER A 143 4.29 -17.54 -13.14
N MET A 144 3.07 -17.71 -12.62
CA MET A 144 2.24 -16.57 -12.22
C MET A 144 2.83 -15.82 -11.03
N TYR A 145 3.42 -16.50 -10.05
CA TYR A 145 4.10 -15.83 -8.94
C TYR A 145 5.33 -15.02 -9.41
N LEU A 146 6.12 -15.57 -10.35
CA LEU A 146 7.24 -14.84 -10.96
C LEU A 146 6.77 -13.61 -11.75
N LEU A 147 5.64 -13.71 -12.48
CA LEU A 147 5.05 -12.56 -13.18
C LEU A 147 4.63 -11.45 -12.19
N LEU A 148 4.07 -11.80 -11.03
CA LEU A 148 3.75 -10.81 -9.99
C LEU A 148 5.00 -10.20 -9.32
N ALA A 149 6.13 -10.92 -9.29
CA ALA A 149 7.41 -10.35 -8.86
C ALA A 149 8.00 -9.41 -9.92
N MET A 150 7.96 -9.80 -11.21
CA MET A 150 8.38 -8.97 -12.34
C MET A 150 7.57 -7.67 -12.46
N ASN A 151 6.26 -7.71 -12.13
CA ASN A 151 5.38 -6.54 -12.15
C ASN A 151 5.86 -5.37 -11.28
N GLN A 152 6.71 -5.63 -10.28
CA GLN A 152 7.17 -4.65 -9.32
C GLN A 152 8.37 -3.82 -9.80
N TYR A 153 8.87 -4.03 -11.02
CA TYR A 153 10.06 -3.37 -11.56
C TYR A 153 9.78 -2.59 -12.84
N THR A 154 10.46 -1.45 -13.02
CA THR A 154 10.45 -0.73 -14.30
C THR A 154 11.21 -1.51 -15.37
N LEU A 155 10.73 -1.37 -16.61
CA LEU A 155 11.44 -1.81 -17.81
C LEU A 155 12.45 -0.74 -18.24
N LYS A 156 13.52 -1.19 -18.91
CA LYS A 156 14.53 -0.33 -19.56
C LYS A 156 13.92 0.41 -20.77
N ASP A 157 14.25 1.69 -20.97
CA ASP A 157 13.61 2.53 -22.01
C ASP A 157 13.67 1.93 -23.43
N GLU A 158 14.80 1.31 -23.81
CA GLU A 158 14.95 0.67 -25.13
C GLU A 158 14.12 -0.64 -25.25
N VAL A 159 13.83 -1.27 -24.11
CA VAL A 159 12.90 -2.42 -24.00
C VAL A 159 11.44 -1.95 -24.10
N VAL A 160 11.12 -0.76 -23.59
CA VAL A 160 9.79 -0.13 -23.77
C VAL A 160 9.56 0.25 -25.23
N SER A 161 10.60 0.66 -25.97
CA SER A 161 10.46 0.90 -27.42
C SER A 161 10.31 -0.39 -28.26
N SER A 162 10.75 -1.54 -27.74
CA SER A 162 10.58 -2.88 -28.33
C SER A 162 9.53 -3.70 -27.55
N SER A 163 8.41 -3.04 -27.20
CA SER A 163 7.43 -3.55 -26.23
C SER A 163 6.78 -4.87 -26.63
N LYS A 164 6.55 -5.11 -27.93
CA LYS A 164 5.99 -6.38 -28.45
C LYS A 164 7.00 -7.53 -28.28
N GLU A 165 8.25 -7.28 -28.62
CA GLU A 165 9.30 -8.29 -28.62
C GLU A 165 9.77 -8.61 -27.20
N ALA A 166 9.80 -7.59 -26.34
CA ALA A 166 9.95 -7.72 -24.90
C ALA A 166 8.83 -8.56 -24.28
N GLU A 167 7.59 -8.42 -24.76
CA GLU A 167 6.46 -9.23 -24.29
C GLU A 167 6.59 -10.70 -24.70
N GLY A 168 6.87 -10.97 -25.99
CA GLY A 168 7.08 -12.32 -26.50
C GLY A 168 8.20 -13.05 -25.75
N LEU A 169 9.30 -12.35 -25.46
CA LEU A 169 10.39 -12.87 -24.62
C LEU A 169 9.92 -13.23 -23.20
N LEU A 170 9.16 -12.35 -22.52
CA LEU A 170 8.61 -12.65 -21.20
C LEU A 170 7.63 -13.84 -21.22
N ARG A 171 6.77 -13.94 -22.24
CA ARG A 171 5.84 -15.07 -22.40
C ARG A 171 6.60 -16.40 -22.57
N ILE A 172 7.69 -16.42 -23.33
CA ILE A 172 8.59 -17.59 -23.41
C ILE A 172 9.20 -17.88 -22.03
N VAL A 173 9.81 -16.88 -21.36
CA VAL A 173 10.41 -17.04 -20.02
C VAL A 173 9.42 -17.65 -19.02
N LEU A 174 8.16 -17.22 -19.04
CA LEU A 174 7.13 -17.61 -18.08
C LEU A 174 6.43 -18.91 -18.43
N PHE A 175 6.03 -19.14 -19.68
CA PHE A 175 5.11 -20.23 -20.03
C PHE A 175 5.75 -21.41 -20.78
N SER A 176 6.94 -21.24 -21.37
CA SER A 176 7.68 -22.33 -22.04
C SER A 176 8.09 -23.43 -21.05
N LYS A 177 8.01 -24.70 -21.48
CA LYS A 177 8.42 -25.88 -20.71
C LYS A 177 9.66 -26.54 -21.32
N ASP A 178 9.73 -26.58 -22.65
CA ASP A 178 10.64 -27.45 -23.41
C ASP A 178 11.93 -26.77 -23.88
N LEU A 179 12.07 -25.44 -23.66
CA LEU A 179 13.31 -24.72 -23.96
C LEU A 179 14.43 -25.18 -23.02
N LYS A 180 15.42 -25.87 -23.61
CA LYS A 180 16.69 -26.21 -22.95
C LYS A 180 17.58 -24.97 -22.91
N LEU A 181 18.31 -24.80 -21.81
CA LEU A 181 19.18 -23.65 -21.60
C LEU A 181 20.61 -23.98 -22.03
N THR A 182 21.28 -23.02 -22.67
CA THR A 182 22.69 -23.15 -23.09
C THR A 182 23.65 -23.10 -21.91
N ASP A 183 23.40 -22.19 -20.97
CA ASP A 183 24.37 -21.80 -19.96
C ASP A 183 24.33 -22.70 -18.71
N THR A 184 23.29 -23.53 -18.57
CA THR A 184 23.07 -24.35 -17.38
C THR A 184 22.53 -25.74 -17.75
N LYS A 185 22.85 -26.74 -16.94
CA LYS A 185 22.32 -28.11 -17.11
C LYS A 185 20.85 -28.28 -16.67
N LYS A 186 20.22 -27.23 -16.13
CA LYS A 186 18.85 -27.27 -15.59
C LYS A 186 17.84 -26.88 -16.65
N SER A 187 16.63 -27.44 -16.61
CA SER A 187 15.54 -26.99 -17.49
C SER A 187 15.04 -25.60 -17.10
N LEU A 188 14.44 -24.87 -18.04
CA LEU A 188 13.78 -23.59 -17.74
C LEU A 188 12.69 -23.74 -16.66
N ARG A 189 11.99 -24.88 -16.64
CA ARG A 189 11.00 -25.24 -15.61
C ARG A 189 11.64 -25.35 -14.22
N GLU A 190 12.78 -26.02 -14.11
CA GLU A 190 13.53 -26.10 -12.84
C GLU A 190 14.02 -24.74 -12.38
N MET A 191 14.57 -23.92 -13.27
CA MET A 191 15.03 -22.57 -12.90
C MET A 191 13.89 -21.70 -12.39
N ARG A 192 12.71 -21.75 -13.02
CA ARG A 192 11.51 -21.07 -12.52
C ARG A 192 11.08 -21.60 -11.15
N ARG A 193 11.06 -22.92 -10.93
CA ARG A 193 10.71 -23.54 -9.63
C ARG A 193 11.68 -23.13 -8.52
N ILE A 194 12.99 -23.14 -8.80
CA ILE A 194 14.04 -22.71 -7.87
C ILE A 194 13.87 -21.23 -7.55
N LEU A 195 13.78 -20.36 -8.56
CA LEU A 195 13.64 -18.92 -8.34
C LEU A 195 12.34 -18.60 -7.59
N ALA A 196 11.21 -19.18 -7.99
CA ALA A 196 9.93 -18.97 -7.31
C ALA A 196 9.97 -19.42 -5.85
N ARG A 197 10.62 -20.55 -5.53
CA ARG A 197 10.86 -20.98 -4.15
C ARG A 197 11.71 -19.97 -3.37
N GLU A 198 12.87 -19.58 -3.90
CA GLU A 198 13.75 -18.59 -3.26
C GLU A 198 13.03 -17.23 -3.03
N LEU A 199 12.20 -16.78 -3.99
CA LEU A 199 11.41 -15.56 -3.85
C LEU A 199 10.33 -15.67 -2.75
N ARG A 200 9.69 -16.84 -2.58
CA ARG A 200 8.71 -17.07 -1.49
C ARG A 200 9.40 -17.17 -0.13
N GLU A 201 10.52 -17.87 -0.06
CA GLU A 201 11.33 -17.99 1.15
C GLU A 201 11.86 -16.61 1.60
N MET A 202 12.34 -15.78 0.65
CA MET A 202 12.71 -14.40 0.95
C MET A 202 11.52 -13.59 1.47
N ARG A 203 10.31 -13.76 0.92
CA ARG A 203 9.09 -13.09 1.41
C ARG A 203 8.82 -13.37 2.90
N ARG A 204 9.03 -14.61 3.34
CA ARG A 204 8.92 -15.03 4.75
C ARG A 204 9.95 -14.32 5.64
N ARG A 205 11.20 -14.20 5.19
CA ARG A 205 12.34 -13.59 5.91
C ARG A 205 12.34 -12.05 6.01
N GLY A 206 11.33 -11.36 5.50
CA GLY A 206 11.11 -9.92 5.73
C GLY A 206 9.76 -9.59 6.35
N ALA A 207 8.97 -10.62 6.65
CA ALA A 207 7.95 -10.59 7.69
C ALA A 207 8.49 -11.16 9.02
N VAL A 208 9.77 -11.58 9.09
CA VAL A 208 10.47 -12.11 10.29
C VAL A 208 11.99 -11.85 10.16
N PRO A 209 12.66 -11.08 11.05
CA PRO A 209 14.12 -11.04 11.13
C PRO A 209 14.67 -12.38 11.63
N GLY A 210 15.75 -12.86 11.01
CA GLY A 210 16.21 -14.25 11.09
C GLY A 210 16.42 -14.85 12.49
N SER A 211 15.95 -16.08 12.65
CA SER A 211 16.43 -17.03 13.66
C SER A 211 17.57 -17.85 13.07
N HIS A 212 18.73 -17.78 13.73
CA HIS A 212 19.58 -18.97 13.86
C HIS A 212 18.94 -19.85 14.97
N HIS A 213 19.05 -21.18 14.90
CA HIS A 213 18.60 -22.07 15.98
C HIS A 213 19.22 -21.64 17.34
N ASP A 214 18.54 -21.75 18.49
CA ASP A 214 17.60 -22.82 18.86
C ASP A 214 16.53 -22.39 19.90
N THR A 215 15.50 -23.23 20.11
CA THR A 215 14.56 -23.23 21.25
C THR A 215 13.84 -21.93 21.66
N SER A 216 12.79 -21.51 20.92
CA SER A 216 11.58 -20.91 21.55
C SER A 216 10.35 -20.88 20.64
N LEU A 217 9.36 -21.72 20.94
CA LEU A 217 8.08 -21.82 20.22
C LEU A 217 7.15 -20.58 20.40
N LYS A 218 7.60 -19.53 21.09
CA LYS A 218 6.79 -18.32 21.38
C LYS A 218 7.12 -17.09 20.52
N ALA A 219 8.26 -17.05 19.83
CA ALA A 219 8.66 -15.90 19.00
C ALA A 219 7.99 -15.88 17.62
N TYR A 220 7.57 -17.04 17.08
CA TYR A 220 7.14 -17.21 15.69
C TYR A 220 5.87 -16.44 15.28
N LYS A 221 5.18 -15.80 16.23
CA LYS A 221 3.95 -15.05 16.02
C LYS A 221 4.17 -13.52 15.96
N ALA A 222 5.34 -13.03 16.39
CA ALA A 222 5.53 -11.63 16.78
C ALA A 222 5.45 -10.61 15.63
N ASP A 223 6.03 -10.89 14.46
CA ASP A 223 6.26 -9.84 13.47
C ASP A 223 5.08 -9.62 12.50
N ALA A 224 4.33 -10.67 12.19
CA ALA A 224 3.00 -10.50 11.60
C ALA A 224 2.05 -9.80 12.60
N ILE A 225 2.19 -10.10 13.90
CA ILE A 225 1.48 -9.36 14.96
C ILE A 225 1.85 -7.87 14.93
N ILE A 226 3.10 -7.46 14.70
CA ILE A 226 3.48 -6.03 14.67
C ILE A 226 2.63 -5.24 13.66
N VAL A 227 2.51 -5.70 12.40
CA VAL A 227 1.73 -4.99 11.36
C VAL A 227 0.25 -4.85 11.75
N PHE A 228 -0.34 -5.94 12.26
CA PHE A 228 -1.71 -5.88 12.76
C PHE A 228 -1.80 -5.00 14.03
N VAL A 229 -0.81 -4.98 14.92
CA VAL A 229 -0.83 -4.21 16.18
C VAL A 229 -0.90 -2.71 15.92
N SER A 230 -0.14 -2.11 15.00
CA SER A 230 -0.27 -0.66 14.75
C SER A 230 -1.59 -0.31 14.07
N THR A 231 -2.07 -1.17 13.16
CA THR A 231 -3.38 -0.98 12.53
C THR A 231 -4.50 -1.09 13.57
N MET A 232 -4.46 -2.11 14.44
CA MET A 232 -5.40 -2.29 15.54
C MET A 232 -5.28 -1.16 16.57
N TRP A 233 -4.08 -0.62 16.82
CA TRP A 233 -3.87 0.53 17.71
C TRP A 233 -4.51 1.79 17.14
N PHE A 234 -4.39 2.03 15.83
CA PHE A 234 -5.12 3.12 15.16
C PHE A 234 -6.65 2.92 15.25
N LEU A 235 -7.16 1.70 15.01
CA LEU A 235 -8.59 1.40 15.14
C LEU A 235 -9.09 1.54 16.59
N PHE A 236 -8.28 1.17 17.57
CA PHE A 236 -8.58 1.31 19.00
C PHE A 236 -8.60 2.77 19.42
N ALA A 237 -7.61 3.57 19.02
CA ALA A 237 -7.59 5.01 19.23
C ALA A 237 -8.77 5.71 18.55
N PHE A 238 -9.15 5.26 17.35
CA PHE A 238 -10.35 5.73 16.65
C PHE A 238 -11.65 5.39 17.39
N ALA A 239 -11.79 4.17 17.91
CA ALA A 239 -12.93 3.78 18.74
C ALA A 239 -13.01 4.57 20.05
N LEU A 240 -11.88 4.79 20.75
CA LEU A 240 -11.83 5.63 21.96
C LEU A 240 -12.18 7.09 21.65
N SER A 241 -11.75 7.62 20.51
CA SER A 241 -12.05 9.00 20.11
C SER A 241 -13.53 9.18 19.75
N ILE A 242 -14.17 8.16 19.18
CA ILE A 242 -15.63 8.12 19.03
C ILE A 242 -16.28 8.12 20.41
N GLN A 243 -15.86 7.23 21.32
CA GLN A 243 -16.44 7.15 22.67
C GLN A 243 -16.31 8.49 23.42
N ALA A 244 -15.17 9.16 23.34
CA ALA A 244 -14.95 10.46 23.97
C ALA A 244 -15.84 11.56 23.34
N ALA A 245 -15.89 11.66 22.02
CA ALA A 245 -16.70 12.67 21.34
C ALA A 245 -18.21 12.50 21.56
N PHE A 246 -18.73 11.27 21.62
CA PHE A 246 -20.15 11.03 21.90
C PHE A 246 -20.49 10.95 23.39
N GLY A 247 -19.49 10.76 24.27
CA GLY A 247 -19.65 10.88 25.72
C GLY A 247 -19.81 12.34 26.14
N ASP A 248 -18.87 13.19 25.73
CA ASP A 248 -18.89 14.64 25.97
C ASP A 248 -19.51 15.37 24.77
N LEU A 249 -20.73 14.98 24.41
CA LEU A 249 -21.41 15.47 23.20
C LEU A 249 -21.51 17.01 23.19
N GLY A 250 -20.94 17.60 22.14
CA GLY A 250 -20.87 19.05 21.98
C GLY A 250 -19.51 19.64 22.36
N GLN A 251 -18.65 18.97 23.14
CA GLN A 251 -17.32 19.52 23.43
C GLN A 251 -16.45 19.58 22.16
N ASN A 252 -15.97 20.77 21.80
CA ASN A 252 -15.31 20.95 20.50
C ASN A 252 -13.90 20.33 20.47
N THR A 253 -13.20 20.21 21.61
CA THR A 253 -11.88 19.57 21.66
C THR A 253 -11.94 18.09 21.26
N THR A 254 -12.89 17.32 21.82
CA THR A 254 -13.09 15.90 21.48
C THR A 254 -13.56 15.73 20.03
N ALA A 255 -14.42 16.63 19.54
CA ALA A 255 -14.83 16.68 18.13
C ALA A 255 -13.65 16.91 17.17
N HIS A 256 -12.72 17.78 17.56
CA HIS A 256 -11.53 18.08 16.80
C HIS A 256 -10.53 16.93 16.81
N ASP A 257 -10.32 16.24 17.94
CA ASP A 257 -9.51 15.01 17.95
C ASP A 257 -10.12 13.95 17.02
N LEU A 258 -11.44 13.73 17.07
CA LEU A 258 -12.11 12.80 16.17
C LEU A 258 -11.99 13.22 14.69
N ALA A 259 -12.06 14.51 14.38
CA ALA A 259 -11.85 15.03 13.02
C ALA A 259 -10.42 14.79 12.50
N LEU A 260 -9.40 14.87 13.37
CA LEU A 260 -8.02 14.52 13.01
C LEU A 260 -7.90 13.02 12.68
N GLY A 261 -8.54 12.16 13.49
CA GLY A 261 -8.67 10.73 13.21
C GLY A 261 -9.32 10.44 11.86
N CYS A 262 -10.45 11.10 11.58
CA CYS A 262 -11.14 10.97 10.29
C CYS A 262 -10.25 11.40 9.11
N LEU A 263 -9.51 12.50 9.25
CA LEU A 263 -8.61 13.01 8.21
C LEU A 263 -7.51 12.00 7.87
N LEU A 264 -7.02 11.25 8.85
CA LEU A 264 -5.88 10.33 8.71
C LEU A 264 -6.29 8.87 8.45
N ALA A 265 -7.59 8.54 8.44
CA ALA A 265 -8.10 7.18 8.28
C ALA A 265 -7.72 6.47 6.97
N TRP A 266 -7.43 7.22 5.89
CA TRP A 266 -6.92 6.66 4.63
C TRP A 266 -5.46 6.16 4.74
N PHE A 267 -4.68 6.65 5.70
CA PHE A 267 -3.24 6.35 5.78
C PHE A 267 -2.96 4.89 6.19
N PRO A 268 -3.60 4.32 7.24
CA PRO A 268 -3.50 2.88 7.52
C PRO A 268 -3.97 1.99 6.37
N VAL A 269 -4.98 2.42 5.61
CA VAL A 269 -5.46 1.69 4.41
C VAL A 269 -4.38 1.64 3.32
N LEU A 270 -3.70 2.78 3.06
CA LEU A 270 -2.59 2.85 2.11
C LEU A 270 -1.39 2.00 2.55
N ILE A 271 -1.04 2.02 3.84
CA ILE A 271 0.07 1.21 4.37
C ILE A 271 -0.26 -0.28 4.30
N MET A 272 -1.46 -0.70 4.74
CA MET A 272 -1.91 -2.09 4.62
C MET A 272 -1.86 -2.57 3.16
N GLY A 273 -2.39 -1.78 2.22
CA GLY A 273 -2.31 -2.10 0.78
C GLY A 273 -0.88 -2.21 0.27
N SER A 274 0.01 -1.30 0.68
CA SER A 274 1.43 -1.30 0.27
C SER A 274 2.21 -2.51 0.82
N ILE A 275 1.82 -3.03 1.97
CA ILE A 275 2.36 -4.27 2.54
C ILE A 275 1.86 -5.49 1.75
N VAL A 276 0.58 -5.52 1.37
CA VAL A 276 -0.01 -6.58 0.52
C VAL A 276 0.64 -6.60 -0.88
N ASP A 277 0.89 -5.42 -1.46
CA ASP A 277 1.61 -5.23 -2.74
C ASP A 277 3.09 -5.68 -2.67
N ARG A 278 3.71 -5.71 -1.48
CA ARG A 278 5.13 -6.08 -1.34
C ARG A 278 5.38 -7.55 -1.70
N ASN A 279 5.95 -7.79 -2.89
CA ASN A 279 6.49 -9.10 -3.27
C ASN A 279 7.98 -9.28 -2.88
N PRO A 280 8.92 -8.37 -3.21
CA PRO A 280 10.34 -8.50 -2.80
C PRO A 280 10.71 -7.71 -1.52
N ILE A 281 11.65 -8.25 -0.75
CA ILE A 281 12.31 -7.53 0.37
C ILE A 281 13.69 -7.01 -0.03
N ALA A 282 14.52 -7.86 -0.63
CA ALA A 282 15.78 -7.48 -1.25
C ALA A 282 15.57 -7.13 -2.73
N ALA A 283 14.96 -5.97 -2.99
CA ALA A 283 14.53 -5.58 -4.34
C ALA A 283 15.66 -5.64 -5.38
N GLU A 284 16.87 -5.21 -5.03
CA GLU A 284 18.02 -5.22 -5.95
C GLU A 284 18.55 -6.65 -6.23
N ALA A 285 18.68 -7.48 -5.20
CA ALA A 285 19.08 -8.88 -5.39
C ALA A 285 18.09 -9.63 -6.29
N ILE A 286 16.79 -9.42 -6.07
CA ILE A 286 15.72 -10.06 -6.85
C ILE A 286 15.72 -9.53 -8.30
N ARG A 287 15.98 -8.24 -8.52
CA ARG A 287 16.16 -7.67 -9.86
C ARG A 287 17.28 -8.37 -10.63
N ILE A 288 18.42 -8.60 -10.00
CA ILE A 288 19.55 -9.33 -10.60
C ILE A 288 19.11 -10.75 -10.98
N LYS A 289 18.48 -11.50 -10.08
CA LYS A 289 18.00 -12.87 -10.37
C LYS A 289 16.98 -12.93 -11.51
N LEU A 290 16.05 -11.97 -11.57
CA LEU A 290 15.06 -11.86 -12.66
C LEU A 290 15.73 -11.57 -14.00
N ASN A 291 16.70 -10.64 -14.05
CA ASN A 291 17.47 -10.36 -15.25
C ASN A 291 18.30 -11.60 -15.69
N THR A 292 18.95 -12.30 -14.77
CA THR A 292 19.67 -13.56 -15.06
C THR A 292 18.75 -14.63 -15.68
N LEU A 293 17.52 -14.78 -15.18
CA LEU A 293 16.54 -15.70 -15.78
C LEU A 293 16.18 -15.31 -17.23
N VAL A 294 15.97 -14.01 -17.50
CA VAL A 294 15.69 -13.51 -18.84
C VAL A 294 16.89 -13.70 -19.78
N ASP A 295 18.11 -13.37 -19.33
CA ASP A 295 19.33 -13.49 -20.13
C ASP A 295 19.66 -14.96 -20.48
N HIS A 296 19.43 -15.92 -19.58
CA HIS A 296 19.57 -17.35 -19.90
C HIS A 296 18.61 -17.80 -21.02
N VAL A 297 17.37 -17.29 -21.06
CA VAL A 297 16.43 -17.57 -22.15
C VAL A 297 16.87 -16.89 -23.45
N ARG A 298 17.41 -15.67 -23.38
CA ARG A 298 17.98 -14.98 -24.56
C ARG A 298 19.15 -15.77 -25.15
N HIS A 299 20.06 -16.29 -24.33
CA HIS A 299 21.17 -17.12 -24.82
C HIS A 299 20.67 -18.44 -25.44
N ALA A 300 19.68 -19.08 -24.84
CA ALA A 300 19.06 -20.29 -25.40
C ALA A 300 18.39 -20.06 -26.77
N LEU A 301 17.76 -18.91 -27.00
CA LEU A 301 17.12 -18.56 -28.28
C LEU A 301 18.13 -18.13 -29.38
N ARG A 302 19.31 -17.65 -28.99
CA ARG A 302 20.41 -17.34 -29.92
C ARG A 302 21.00 -18.61 -30.53
N ASP A 303 21.14 -19.67 -29.73
CA ASP A 303 21.60 -20.97 -30.22
C ASP A 303 20.56 -21.58 -31.16
N LYS A 304 20.98 -21.78 -32.42
CA LYS A 304 20.13 -22.36 -33.46
C LYS A 304 19.67 -23.78 -33.10
N GLN A 305 20.52 -24.62 -32.50
CA GLN A 305 20.13 -26.00 -32.19
C GLN A 305 19.04 -26.05 -31.12
N HIS A 306 19.14 -25.21 -30.09
CA HIS A 306 18.15 -25.12 -29.03
C HIS A 306 16.86 -24.43 -29.47
N ARG A 307 16.95 -23.39 -30.32
CA ARG A 307 15.79 -22.72 -30.90
C ARG A 307 15.01 -23.63 -31.85
N ASP A 308 15.69 -24.29 -32.79
CA ASP A 308 15.03 -25.15 -33.78
C ASP A 308 14.33 -26.32 -33.07
N ALA A 309 14.99 -26.96 -32.08
CA ALA A 309 14.38 -28.00 -31.25
C ALA A 309 13.22 -27.50 -30.35
N PHE A 310 13.22 -26.22 -29.95
CA PHE A 310 12.11 -25.60 -29.22
C PHE A 310 10.92 -25.34 -30.15
N ILE A 311 11.17 -24.85 -31.37
CA ILE A 311 10.12 -24.65 -32.40
C ILE A 311 9.47 -26.00 -32.72
N ASP A 312 10.27 -27.02 -33.04
CA ASP A 312 9.80 -28.38 -33.41
C ASP A 312 8.93 -29.05 -32.31
N SER A 313 9.04 -28.62 -31.05
CA SER A 313 8.18 -29.13 -29.96
C SER A 313 6.69 -28.75 -30.11
N PHE A 314 6.38 -27.80 -30.99
CA PHE A 314 5.03 -27.31 -31.29
C PHE A 314 4.53 -27.67 -32.70
N ASP A 315 5.20 -28.53 -33.47
CA ASP A 315 4.82 -28.89 -34.85
C ASP A 315 3.36 -29.39 -34.95
N ASP A 316 2.90 -30.14 -33.94
CA ASP A 316 1.52 -30.63 -33.80
C ASP A 316 0.43 -29.53 -33.67
N GLN A 317 0.79 -28.25 -33.51
CA GLN A 317 -0.13 -27.17 -33.11
C GLN A 317 -0.64 -26.33 -34.29
N PRO A 318 -1.92 -25.90 -34.29
CA PRO A 318 -2.51 -25.16 -35.41
C PRO A 318 -1.81 -23.81 -35.70
N ASN A 319 -1.20 -23.20 -34.68
CA ASN A 319 -0.55 -21.89 -34.77
C ASN A 319 0.98 -21.98 -35.01
N PHE A 320 1.51 -23.18 -35.31
CA PHE A 320 2.96 -23.44 -35.45
C PHE A 320 3.68 -22.46 -36.39
N LYS A 321 3.07 -22.11 -37.54
CA LYS A 321 3.68 -21.19 -38.53
C LYS A 321 3.86 -19.77 -37.98
N GLU A 322 2.90 -19.27 -37.22
CA GLU A 322 2.94 -17.95 -36.59
C GLU A 322 4.00 -17.94 -35.48
N LEU A 323 3.94 -18.93 -34.58
CA LEU A 323 4.93 -19.14 -33.52
C LEU A 323 6.36 -19.21 -34.06
N LYS A 324 6.59 -19.98 -35.12
CA LYS A 324 7.92 -20.12 -35.75
C LYS A 324 8.44 -18.77 -36.22
N SER A 325 7.62 -18.00 -36.94
CA SER A 325 8.01 -16.68 -37.44
C SER A 325 8.31 -15.68 -36.31
N GLU A 326 7.56 -15.73 -35.22
CA GLU A 326 7.76 -14.87 -34.06
C GLU A 326 9.02 -15.25 -33.28
N VAL A 327 9.25 -16.54 -33.01
CA VAL A 327 10.46 -17.03 -32.32
C VAL A 327 11.73 -16.77 -33.13
N GLU A 328 11.69 -16.92 -34.45
CA GLU A 328 12.81 -16.57 -35.35
C GLU A 328 13.09 -15.06 -35.34
N HIS A 329 12.05 -14.22 -35.35
CA HIS A 329 12.18 -12.76 -35.26
C HIS A 329 12.75 -12.33 -33.90
N LEU A 330 12.20 -12.82 -32.79
CA LEU A 330 12.71 -12.60 -31.44
C LEU A 330 14.18 -13.02 -31.30
N ALA A 331 14.57 -14.17 -31.88
CA ALA A 331 15.95 -14.63 -31.85
C ALA A 331 16.89 -13.65 -32.56
N SER A 332 16.50 -13.10 -33.72
CA SER A 332 17.30 -12.10 -34.44
C SER A 332 17.53 -10.81 -33.65
N LEU A 333 16.50 -10.30 -32.96
CA LEU A 333 16.59 -9.10 -32.13
C LEU A 333 17.32 -9.36 -30.81
N SER A 334 17.23 -10.58 -30.28
CA SER A 334 17.89 -10.98 -29.03
C SER A 334 19.42 -10.82 -29.07
N ILE A 335 20.02 -10.74 -30.27
CA ILE A 335 21.45 -10.52 -30.52
C ILE A 335 21.91 -9.14 -30.03
N GLY A 336 21.05 -8.12 -30.10
CA GLY A 336 21.37 -6.76 -29.65
C GLY A 336 21.65 -6.63 -28.15
N ASP A 337 22.39 -5.59 -27.78
CA ASP A 337 22.65 -5.25 -26.37
C ASP A 337 21.44 -4.57 -25.71
N ASP A 338 20.46 -4.13 -26.49
CA ASP A 338 19.30 -3.34 -26.04
C ASP A 338 18.45 -4.06 -24.98
N LEU A 339 18.31 -5.39 -25.11
CA LEU A 339 17.55 -6.26 -24.20
C LEU A 339 18.33 -6.72 -22.95
N LYS A 340 19.60 -6.32 -22.76
CA LYS A 340 20.36 -6.59 -21.52
C LYS A 340 19.82 -5.72 -20.38
N ASN A 341 19.83 -6.24 -19.15
CA ASN A 341 19.27 -5.57 -17.96
C ASN A 341 17.80 -5.15 -18.16
N PHE A 342 16.96 -6.12 -18.52
CA PHE A 342 15.55 -5.95 -18.84
C PHE A 342 14.77 -5.15 -17.77
N PHE A 343 15.01 -5.44 -16.49
CA PHE A 343 14.46 -4.72 -15.33
C PHE A 343 15.49 -3.74 -14.70
N GLN A 344 15.09 -2.49 -14.47
CA GLN A 344 15.98 -1.41 -13.98
C GLN A 344 15.78 -1.00 -12.51
N GLU A 345 14.63 -0.43 -12.14
CA GLU A 345 14.38 0.10 -10.80
C GLU A 345 13.16 -0.56 -10.15
N PHE A 346 13.11 -0.56 -8.82
CA PHE A 346 11.94 -1.02 -8.09
C PHE A 346 10.84 0.05 -8.13
N ALA A 347 9.66 -0.32 -8.63
CA ALA A 347 8.58 0.57 -9.01
C ALA A 347 7.27 0.31 -8.24
N GLY A 348 7.19 -0.83 -7.55
CA GLY A 348 6.06 -1.24 -6.72
C GLY A 348 5.64 -0.23 -5.65
N GLN A 349 4.48 -0.45 -5.03
CA GLN A 349 3.98 0.37 -3.92
C GLN A 349 3.81 1.84 -4.29
N ALA A 350 3.45 2.10 -5.56
CA ALA A 350 3.29 3.43 -6.13
C ALA A 350 4.53 4.34 -6.05
N ARG A 351 5.73 3.80 -5.85
CA ARG A 351 6.98 4.57 -5.73
C ARG A 351 7.32 5.35 -7.00
N VAL A 352 7.00 4.78 -8.15
CA VAL A 352 7.24 5.35 -9.48
C VAL A 352 5.92 5.79 -10.12
N ARG A 353 5.98 6.86 -10.90
CA ARG A 353 4.85 7.48 -11.59
C ARG A 353 4.61 6.78 -12.93
N TRP A 354 3.35 6.59 -13.33
CA TRP A 354 2.97 5.92 -14.59
C TRP A 354 3.47 4.47 -14.75
N HIS A 355 3.84 3.81 -13.65
CA HIS A 355 4.19 2.39 -13.64
C HIS A 355 2.93 1.53 -13.51
N TYR A 356 2.60 0.78 -14.57
CA TYR A 356 1.46 -0.16 -14.59
C TYR A 356 1.91 -1.63 -14.57
N GLY A 357 3.22 -1.87 -14.74
CA GLY A 357 3.87 -3.17 -14.68
C GLY A 357 3.56 -4.12 -15.85
N ALA A 358 4.42 -5.12 -16.04
CA ALA A 358 4.32 -6.08 -17.15
C ALA A 358 3.19 -7.11 -17.00
N ALA A 359 2.61 -7.28 -15.80
CA ALA A 359 1.64 -8.35 -15.56
C ALA A 359 0.23 -8.01 -16.03
N HIS A 360 -0.24 -6.76 -15.95
CA HIS A 360 -1.58 -6.43 -16.45
C HIS A 360 -1.72 -6.75 -17.96
N PRO A 361 -0.80 -6.33 -18.85
CA PRO A 361 -0.83 -6.69 -20.27
C PRO A 361 -0.86 -8.20 -20.50
N ILE A 362 0.17 -8.91 -19.99
CA ILE A 362 0.33 -10.35 -20.20
C ILE A 362 -0.89 -11.12 -19.69
N LEU A 363 -1.41 -10.80 -18.50
CA LEU A 363 -2.60 -11.47 -17.95
C LEU A 363 -3.86 -11.19 -18.78
N SER A 364 -4.03 -9.97 -19.30
CA SER A 364 -5.19 -9.64 -20.13
C SER A 364 -5.12 -10.28 -21.52
N ASP A 365 -3.93 -10.43 -22.10
CA ASP A 365 -3.80 -11.10 -23.40
C ASP A 365 -4.01 -12.61 -23.30
N ILE A 366 -3.45 -13.28 -22.29
CA ILE A 366 -3.71 -14.72 -22.09
C ILE A 366 -5.17 -15.02 -21.71
N GLU A 367 -5.85 -14.06 -21.06
CA GLU A 367 -7.29 -14.11 -20.81
C GLU A 367 -8.06 -14.17 -22.13
N ASN A 368 -7.85 -13.18 -23.00
CA ASN A 368 -8.54 -13.07 -24.28
C ASN A 368 -8.15 -14.18 -25.28
N CYS A 369 -6.88 -14.61 -25.30
CA CYS A 369 -6.39 -15.58 -26.29
C CYS A 369 -6.82 -17.02 -26.00
N TYR A 370 -7.00 -17.40 -24.73
CA TYR A 370 -7.23 -18.80 -24.36
C TYR A 370 -8.10 -18.99 -23.12
N ILE A 371 -7.75 -18.35 -22.00
CA ILE A 371 -8.31 -18.72 -20.69
C ILE A 371 -9.81 -18.38 -20.59
N ALA A 372 -10.27 -17.23 -21.10
CA ALA A 372 -11.67 -16.82 -21.03
C ALA A 372 -12.61 -17.74 -21.84
N ALA A 373 -12.16 -18.19 -23.02
CA ALA A 373 -12.94 -19.05 -23.89
C ALA A 373 -13.09 -20.49 -23.37
N LYS A 374 -12.07 -21.02 -22.67
CA LYS A 374 -12.09 -22.39 -22.11
C LYS A 374 -12.70 -22.44 -20.70
N GLY A 375 -12.60 -21.37 -19.91
CA GLY A 375 -13.17 -21.29 -18.56
C GLY A 375 -12.39 -22.10 -17.51
N ARG A 376 -13.09 -22.73 -16.56
CA ARG A 376 -12.45 -23.64 -15.59
C ARG A 376 -11.95 -24.91 -16.30
N ASN A 377 -10.85 -25.47 -15.80
CA ASN A 377 -10.14 -26.62 -16.36
C ASN A 377 -9.39 -26.32 -17.67
N TRP A 378 -9.02 -25.05 -17.91
CA TRP A 378 -8.34 -24.63 -19.14
C TRP A 378 -6.99 -25.31 -19.38
N LEU A 379 -6.30 -25.78 -18.32
CA LEU A 379 -5.00 -26.45 -18.42
C LEU A 379 -5.11 -27.95 -18.81
N ALA A 380 -6.32 -28.49 -18.98
CA ALA A 380 -6.54 -29.91 -19.30
C ALA A 380 -5.78 -30.38 -20.55
N ASN A 381 -5.69 -29.55 -21.59
CA ASN A 381 -4.79 -29.78 -22.72
C ASN A 381 -3.54 -28.90 -22.58
N GLU A 382 -2.51 -29.43 -21.92
CA GLU A 382 -1.31 -28.67 -21.57
C GLU A 382 -0.58 -28.11 -22.80
N ALA A 383 -0.45 -28.89 -23.88
CA ALA A 383 0.30 -28.52 -25.06
C ALA A 383 -0.38 -27.37 -25.84
N GLU A 384 -1.69 -27.47 -26.06
CA GLU A 384 -2.52 -26.42 -26.67
C GLU A 384 -2.52 -25.14 -25.82
N ALA A 385 -2.63 -25.29 -24.49
CA ALA A 385 -2.58 -24.16 -23.56
C ALA A 385 -1.22 -23.45 -23.62
N ARG A 386 -0.09 -24.17 -23.48
CA ARG A 386 1.24 -23.54 -23.52
C ARG A 386 1.57 -22.93 -24.86
N ALA A 387 1.19 -23.56 -25.97
CA ALA A 387 1.34 -22.98 -27.30
C ALA A 387 0.58 -21.64 -27.36
N SER A 388 -0.70 -21.63 -27.02
CA SER A 388 -1.54 -20.43 -27.04
C SER A 388 -1.07 -19.32 -26.09
N LEU A 389 -0.46 -19.66 -24.95
CA LEU A 389 0.12 -18.71 -24.00
C LEU A 389 1.45 -18.09 -24.48
N VAL A 390 2.24 -18.82 -25.26
CA VAL A 390 3.49 -18.33 -25.84
C VAL A 390 3.22 -17.53 -27.12
N THR A 391 2.43 -18.07 -28.06
CA THR A 391 2.07 -17.46 -29.36
C THR A 391 0.94 -16.44 -29.28
N GLY A 392 0.39 -16.17 -28.09
CA GLY A 392 -0.86 -15.40 -27.94
C GLY A 392 -0.83 -14.10 -28.77
N ARG A 393 -1.95 -13.74 -29.41
CA ARG A 393 -2.02 -12.62 -30.34
C ARG A 393 -1.37 -11.38 -29.71
N SER A 394 -0.20 -10.97 -30.22
CA SER A 394 0.43 -9.74 -29.76
C SER A 394 -0.50 -8.59 -30.15
N ASN A 395 -1.19 -8.00 -29.19
CA ASN A 395 -1.91 -6.76 -29.48
C ASN A 395 -0.89 -5.70 -29.93
N ASP A 396 -1.23 -4.85 -30.89
CA ASP A 396 -0.36 -3.75 -31.40
C ASP A 396 0.03 -2.71 -30.33
N GLU A 397 -0.37 -2.96 -29.08
CA GLU A 397 -0.31 -2.08 -27.91
C GLU A 397 0.86 -2.44 -26.97
N GLY A 398 1.36 -3.68 -27.02
CA GLY A 398 2.51 -4.17 -26.24
C GLY A 398 2.35 -4.04 -24.71
N LEU A 399 3.48 -4.00 -23.99
CA LEU A 399 3.53 -3.99 -22.51
C LEU A 399 2.95 -2.73 -21.81
N VAL A 400 2.35 -1.76 -22.50
CA VAL A 400 1.84 -0.52 -21.88
C VAL A 400 0.57 0.02 -22.58
N TRP A 401 -0.62 -0.28 -22.04
CA TRP A 401 -1.90 0.29 -22.52
C TRP A 401 -2.82 0.78 -21.39
N PHE A 402 -3.91 1.49 -21.75
CA PHE A 402 -4.95 1.92 -20.80
C PHE A 402 -6.09 0.90 -20.78
N ASP A 403 -6.41 0.34 -19.61
CA ASP A 403 -7.65 -0.41 -19.42
C ASP A 403 -8.66 0.46 -18.66
N VAL A 404 -9.77 0.81 -19.32
CA VAL A 404 -10.86 1.62 -18.74
C VAL A 404 -11.53 0.90 -17.56
N ARG A 405 -11.45 -0.43 -17.48
CA ARG A 405 -11.93 -1.23 -16.33
C ARG A 405 -11.15 -0.93 -15.05
N GLU A 406 -10.00 -0.27 -15.15
CA GLU A 406 -9.17 0.16 -14.02
C GLU A 406 -9.56 1.54 -13.46
N PHE A 407 -10.45 2.28 -14.14
CA PHE A 407 -11.06 3.48 -13.58
C PHE A 407 -11.77 3.20 -12.25
N TRP A 408 -12.24 1.96 -12.02
CA TRP A 408 -12.80 1.56 -10.73
C TRP A 408 -11.78 1.60 -9.58
N GLN A 409 -10.50 1.30 -9.82
CA GLN A 409 -9.46 1.39 -8.78
C GLN A 409 -9.10 2.85 -8.47
N ILE A 410 -9.11 3.71 -9.51
CA ILE A 410 -8.96 5.17 -9.36
C ILE A 410 -10.14 5.74 -8.56
N ALA A 411 -11.38 5.39 -8.94
CA ALA A 411 -12.59 5.81 -8.22
C ALA A 411 -12.60 5.32 -6.77
N SER A 412 -12.18 4.07 -6.52
CA SER A 412 -12.06 3.52 -5.17
C SER A 412 -11.03 4.31 -4.34
N ALA A 413 -9.88 4.66 -4.89
CA ALA A 413 -8.89 5.50 -4.20
C ALA A 413 -9.43 6.92 -3.88
N VAL A 414 -10.20 7.52 -4.80
CA VAL A 414 -10.89 8.80 -4.57
C VAL A 414 -11.94 8.68 -3.46
N ILE A 415 -12.71 7.59 -3.41
CA ILE A 415 -13.70 7.33 -2.35
C ILE A 415 -13.01 7.14 -0.99
N ILE A 416 -11.87 6.46 -0.93
CA ILE A 416 -11.16 6.19 0.34
C ILE A 416 -10.63 7.48 0.96
N VAL A 417 -9.86 8.26 0.20
CA VAL A 417 -9.31 9.53 0.69
C VAL A 417 -10.43 10.56 0.85
N GLY A 418 -11.36 10.64 -0.11
CA GLY A 418 -12.47 11.60 -0.10
C GLY A 418 -13.51 11.35 1.00
N GLY A 419 -13.80 10.09 1.34
CA GLY A 419 -14.66 9.74 2.47
C GLY A 419 -14.01 10.02 3.83
N SER A 420 -12.69 9.81 3.93
CA SER A 420 -11.90 10.15 5.13
C SER A 420 -11.83 11.67 5.35
N CYS A 421 -11.35 12.41 4.34
CA CYS A 421 -11.33 13.88 4.36
C CYS A 421 -12.74 14.49 4.47
N GLY A 422 -13.75 13.86 3.85
CA GLY A 422 -15.14 14.28 3.89
C GLY A 422 -15.77 14.16 5.28
N GLY A 423 -15.52 13.06 6.00
CA GLY A 423 -15.96 12.92 7.39
C GLY A 423 -15.30 13.95 8.31
N ALA A 424 -14.00 14.20 8.15
CA ALA A 424 -13.29 15.27 8.85
C ALA A 424 -13.84 16.67 8.51
N PHE A 425 -14.16 16.92 7.24
CA PHE A 425 -14.78 18.16 6.79
C PHE A 425 -16.16 18.36 7.41
N ILE A 426 -17.03 17.34 7.40
CA ILE A 426 -18.36 17.41 8.03
C ILE A 426 -18.24 17.76 9.52
N LEU A 427 -17.36 17.07 10.25
CA LEU A 427 -17.08 17.37 11.66
C LEU A 427 -16.64 18.84 11.84
N SER A 428 -15.60 19.29 11.14
CA SER A 428 -15.03 20.64 11.32
C SER A 428 -15.82 21.79 10.67
N PHE A 429 -16.76 21.53 9.75
CA PHE A 429 -17.59 22.56 9.10
C PHE A 429 -18.87 22.85 9.89
N PHE A 430 -19.48 21.82 10.49
CA PHE A 430 -20.71 21.95 11.29
C PHE A 430 -20.45 22.15 12.79
N THR A 431 -19.19 22.09 13.23
CA THR A 431 -18.79 22.51 14.58
C THR A 431 -18.68 24.05 14.63
N PRO A 432 -19.29 24.73 15.62
CA PRO A 432 -19.27 26.19 15.76
C PRO A 432 -17.88 26.84 15.75
N THR A 433 -17.70 28.00 15.10
CA THR A 433 -18.70 28.71 14.29
C THR A 433 -18.87 28.04 12.91
N VAL A 434 -20.12 27.74 12.55
CA VAL A 434 -20.45 26.95 11.35
C VAL A 434 -19.94 27.64 10.10
N GLY A 435 -19.17 26.92 9.28
CA GLY A 435 -18.68 27.42 8.00
C GLY A 435 -17.29 26.92 7.59
N LEU A 436 -16.74 27.60 6.58
CA LEU A 436 -15.39 27.35 6.10
C LEU A 436 -14.41 28.19 6.92
N GLY A 437 -13.80 27.58 7.94
CA GLY A 437 -12.70 28.14 8.71
C GLY A 437 -11.36 27.50 8.36
N CYS A 438 -10.29 27.85 9.08
CA CYS A 438 -8.95 27.32 8.77
C CYS A 438 -8.85 25.79 8.87
N ARG A 439 -9.64 25.14 9.75
CA ARG A 439 -9.68 23.67 9.91
C ARG A 439 -10.34 23.00 8.69
N SER A 440 -11.63 23.27 8.47
CA SER A 440 -12.41 22.70 7.36
C SER A 440 -11.86 23.12 5.99
N GLY A 441 -11.40 24.37 5.85
CA GLY A 441 -10.68 24.86 4.68
C GLY A 441 -9.32 24.16 4.47
N GLY A 442 -8.57 23.89 5.53
CA GLY A 442 -7.31 23.15 5.48
C GLY A 442 -7.48 21.75 4.88
N TYR A 443 -8.47 21.00 5.34
CA TYR A 443 -8.79 19.67 4.81
C TYR A 443 -9.23 19.73 3.34
N THR A 444 -10.05 20.72 2.97
CA THR A 444 -10.50 20.93 1.58
C THR A 444 -9.33 21.27 0.67
N ILE A 445 -8.37 22.09 1.10
CA ILE A 445 -7.15 22.40 0.33
C ILE A 445 -6.32 21.12 0.13
N PHE A 446 -6.08 20.33 1.18
CA PHE A 446 -5.34 19.07 1.09
C PHE A 446 -5.96 18.09 0.08
N PHE A 447 -7.27 17.87 0.17
CA PHE A 447 -8.00 17.00 -0.74
C PHE A 447 -8.03 17.54 -2.17
N SER A 448 -8.24 18.85 -2.36
CA SER A 448 -8.28 19.48 -3.68
C SER A 448 -6.94 19.38 -4.41
N ILE A 449 -5.82 19.54 -3.69
CA ILE A 449 -4.47 19.37 -4.26
C ILE A 449 -4.22 17.89 -4.58
N ALA A 450 -4.57 16.95 -3.69
CA ALA A 450 -4.43 15.52 -3.96
C ALA A 450 -5.25 15.06 -5.18
N LEU A 451 -6.48 15.57 -5.34
CA LEU A 451 -7.35 15.29 -6.48
C LEU A 451 -6.82 15.95 -7.76
N GLY A 452 -6.37 17.20 -7.68
CA GLY A 452 -5.73 17.91 -8.79
C GLY A 452 -4.45 17.21 -9.27
N LEU A 453 -3.64 16.68 -8.35
CA LEU A 453 -2.45 15.89 -8.67
C LEU A 453 -2.81 14.62 -9.44
N LEU A 454 -3.84 13.86 -9.02
CA LEU A 454 -4.34 12.70 -9.77
C LEU A 454 -4.84 13.10 -11.16
N ILE A 455 -5.69 14.12 -11.27
CA ILE A 455 -6.25 14.56 -12.55
C ILE A 455 -5.13 14.97 -13.51
N MET A 456 -4.15 15.74 -13.04
CA MET A 456 -2.99 16.12 -13.84
C MET A 456 -2.10 14.92 -14.19
N GLU A 457 -1.94 13.94 -13.30
CA GLU A 457 -1.20 12.69 -13.56
C GLU A 457 -1.81 11.90 -14.71
N MET A 458 -3.14 11.77 -14.73
CA MET A 458 -3.90 11.12 -15.80
C MET A 458 -3.89 11.94 -17.11
N LEU A 459 -4.04 13.26 -17.05
CA LEU A 459 -3.98 14.13 -18.22
C LEU A 459 -2.60 14.14 -18.89
N VAL A 460 -1.52 14.25 -18.09
CA VAL A 460 -0.14 14.19 -18.60
C VAL A 460 0.12 12.81 -19.20
N TRP A 461 -0.38 11.74 -18.59
CA TRP A 461 -0.27 10.40 -19.16
C TRP A 461 -0.99 10.28 -20.51
N LEU A 462 -2.25 10.73 -20.60
CA LEU A 462 -3.04 10.71 -21.84
C LEU A 462 -2.38 11.50 -22.98
N VAL A 463 -1.76 12.64 -22.69
CA VAL A 463 -1.11 13.51 -23.70
C VAL A 463 0.29 13.03 -24.08
N LEU A 464 1.08 12.54 -23.12
CA LEU A 464 2.46 12.09 -23.32
C LEU A 464 2.60 10.60 -23.61
N SER A 465 1.51 9.83 -23.55
CA SER A 465 1.48 8.44 -23.98
C SER A 465 2.15 8.29 -25.36
N PRO A 466 3.03 7.27 -25.55
CA PRO A 466 3.62 6.95 -26.83
C PRO A 466 2.58 6.39 -27.82
N TYR A 467 1.39 6.01 -27.33
CA TYR A 467 0.32 5.42 -28.10
C TYR A 467 -0.15 6.38 -29.21
N LYS A 468 -0.01 5.94 -30.47
CA LYS A 468 -0.69 6.57 -31.59
C LYS A 468 -2.17 6.22 -31.48
N ILE A 469 -3.00 7.18 -31.07
CA ILE A 469 -4.44 7.04 -31.24
C ILE A 469 -4.68 6.98 -32.74
N ASP A 470 -4.86 5.76 -33.27
CA ASP A 470 -5.19 5.54 -34.68
C ASP A 470 -6.42 6.37 -35.05
N LYS A 471 -6.48 6.85 -36.30
CA LYS A 471 -7.59 7.69 -36.80
C LYS A 471 -8.92 7.09 -36.34
N TRP A 472 -9.69 7.87 -35.57
CA TRP A 472 -10.85 7.37 -34.83
C TRP A 472 -11.76 6.52 -35.74
N PRO A 473 -12.10 5.26 -35.39
CA PRO A 473 -12.76 4.34 -36.32
C PRO A 473 -14.13 4.80 -36.82
N TRP A 474 -14.78 5.70 -36.08
CA TRP A 474 -16.01 6.37 -36.50
C TRP A 474 -15.75 7.56 -37.43
N ILE A 475 -14.61 8.26 -37.31
CA ILE A 475 -14.16 9.26 -38.30
C ILE A 475 -13.77 8.56 -39.60
N ALA A 476 -13.06 7.43 -39.57
CA ALA A 476 -12.73 6.68 -40.79
C ALA A 476 -13.98 6.10 -41.51
N ARG A 477 -14.96 5.60 -40.74
CA ARG A 477 -16.26 5.16 -41.30
C ARG A 477 -17.17 6.33 -41.69
N ALA A 478 -17.00 7.50 -41.06
CA ALA A 478 -17.64 8.73 -41.48
C ALA A 478 -17.02 9.27 -42.77
N GLU A 479 -15.69 9.39 -42.90
CA GLU A 479 -14.96 9.71 -44.15
C GLU A 479 -15.55 8.85 -45.30
N GLY A 480 -15.64 7.54 -45.13
CA GLY A 480 -16.22 6.63 -46.14
C GLY A 480 -17.70 6.86 -46.53
N ARG A 481 -18.51 7.56 -45.72
CA ARG A 481 -19.92 7.88 -45.99
C ARG A 481 -20.24 9.38 -46.14
N LEU A 482 -19.32 10.26 -45.74
CA LEU A 482 -19.45 11.72 -45.68
C LEU A 482 -18.35 12.43 -46.50
N ASN A 483 -17.52 11.70 -47.26
CA ASN A 483 -16.64 12.26 -48.30
C ASN A 483 -17.40 13.06 -49.39
N SER A 484 -18.74 13.09 -49.38
CA SER A 484 -19.56 14.01 -50.18
C SER A 484 -19.71 15.41 -49.57
N ASN A 485 -19.33 15.63 -48.30
CA ASN A 485 -19.50 16.90 -47.58
C ASN A 485 -18.14 17.44 -47.08
N ALA A 486 -17.63 18.46 -47.78
CA ALA A 486 -16.33 19.09 -47.49
C ALA A 486 -16.20 19.63 -46.05
N THR A 487 -17.31 20.04 -45.42
CA THR A 487 -17.36 20.56 -44.05
C THR A 487 -16.97 19.52 -42.98
N PHE A 488 -17.13 18.23 -43.25
CA PHE A 488 -16.80 17.18 -42.26
C PHE A 488 -15.30 16.86 -42.24
N ASN A 489 -14.63 16.90 -43.40
CA ASN A 489 -13.17 16.74 -43.49
C ASN A 489 -12.41 17.87 -42.79
N ASP A 490 -12.93 19.10 -42.83
CA ASP A 490 -12.35 20.23 -42.10
C ASP A 490 -12.45 20.01 -40.57
N TRP A 491 -13.59 19.49 -40.07
CA TRP A 491 -13.74 19.17 -38.65
C TRP A 491 -12.83 18.03 -38.18
N GLY A 492 -12.77 16.92 -38.93
CA GLY A 492 -11.92 15.77 -38.63
C GLY A 492 -10.42 16.11 -38.62
N ASN A 493 -9.97 16.87 -39.62
CA ASN A 493 -8.59 17.36 -39.63
C ASN A 493 -8.35 18.38 -38.51
N SER A 494 -9.26 19.35 -38.27
CA SER A 494 -9.10 20.35 -37.22
C SER A 494 -8.96 19.73 -35.82
N THR A 495 -9.67 18.63 -35.51
CA THR A 495 -9.59 17.98 -34.20
C THR A 495 -8.26 17.25 -33.99
N HIS A 496 -7.76 16.53 -35.01
CA HIS A 496 -6.41 15.95 -34.97
C HIS A 496 -5.33 17.03 -34.88
N ASP A 497 -5.44 18.09 -35.69
CA ASP A 497 -4.54 19.24 -35.67
C ASP A 497 -4.57 19.96 -34.33
N ASN A 498 -5.73 20.13 -33.72
CA ASN A 498 -5.89 20.75 -32.42
C ASN A 498 -5.30 19.87 -31.31
N TRP A 499 -5.39 18.53 -31.42
CA TRP A 499 -4.69 17.61 -30.50
C TRP A 499 -3.17 17.68 -30.66
N VAL A 500 -2.65 17.72 -31.89
CA VAL A 500 -1.21 17.89 -32.16
C VAL A 500 -0.73 19.28 -31.69
N LYS A 501 -1.52 20.34 -31.92
CA LYS A 501 -1.29 21.70 -31.41
C LYS A 501 -1.34 21.72 -29.88
N LEU A 502 -2.23 20.96 -29.23
CA LEU A 502 -2.31 20.83 -27.77
C LEU A 502 -1.08 20.10 -27.22
N LYS A 503 -0.65 18.98 -27.81
CA LYS A 503 0.56 18.25 -27.43
C LYS A 503 1.81 19.14 -27.56
N ARG A 504 1.92 19.90 -28.66
CA ARG A 504 2.96 20.94 -28.83
C ARG A 504 2.85 22.06 -27.79
N ARG A 505 1.65 22.63 -27.56
CA ARG A 505 1.42 23.71 -26.58
C ARG A 505 1.68 23.27 -25.14
N ALA A 506 1.31 22.06 -24.75
CA ALA A 506 1.63 21.51 -23.42
C ALA A 506 3.14 21.36 -23.24
N SER A 507 3.87 20.96 -24.29
CA SER A 507 5.34 20.90 -24.26
C SER A 507 6.02 22.28 -24.28
N SER A 508 5.43 23.30 -24.92
CA SER A 508 6.03 24.64 -25.03
C SER A 508 5.64 25.60 -23.90
N PHE A 509 4.44 25.46 -23.33
CA PHE A 509 4.02 26.19 -22.13
C PHE A 509 5.00 25.96 -20.97
N TRP A 510 5.48 24.72 -20.83
CA TRP A 510 6.44 24.35 -19.80
C TRP A 510 7.79 25.04 -19.94
N LEU A 511 8.29 25.27 -21.16
CA LEU A 511 9.59 25.94 -21.38
C LEU A 511 9.63 27.36 -20.79
N ASN A 512 8.49 28.06 -20.77
CA ASN A 512 8.38 29.40 -20.19
C ASN A 512 8.20 29.38 -18.66
N THR A 513 7.44 28.43 -18.10
CA THR A 513 7.29 28.31 -16.64
C THR A 513 8.56 27.82 -15.95
N GLU A 514 9.35 26.97 -16.62
CA GLU A 514 10.60 26.38 -16.08
C GLU A 514 11.65 27.44 -15.73
N ASN A 515 11.88 28.40 -16.62
CA ASN A 515 12.83 29.49 -16.37
C ASN A 515 12.35 30.41 -15.22
N LEU A 516 11.04 30.50 -15.01
CA LEU A 516 10.42 31.32 -13.96
C LEU A 516 10.51 30.64 -12.59
N ILE A 517 10.32 29.31 -12.54
CA ILE A 517 10.50 28.49 -11.33
C ILE A 517 11.98 28.48 -10.90
N ILE A 518 12.91 28.26 -11.83
CA ILE A 518 14.35 28.29 -11.52
C ILE A 518 14.76 29.67 -10.97
N LYS A 519 14.30 30.76 -11.61
CA LYS A 519 14.55 32.14 -11.15
C LYS A 519 13.96 32.42 -9.76
N ASN A 520 12.82 31.84 -9.43
CA ASN A 520 12.21 31.95 -8.10
C ASN A 520 12.94 31.10 -7.05
N LEU A 521 13.35 29.86 -7.37
CA LEU A 521 14.15 29.03 -6.47
C LEU A 521 15.50 29.69 -6.13
N VAL A 522 16.16 30.31 -7.12
CA VAL A 522 17.37 31.11 -6.89
C VAL A 522 17.11 32.30 -5.99
N ARG A 523 16.02 33.06 -6.22
CA ARG A 523 15.62 34.16 -5.33
C ARG A 523 15.39 33.68 -3.88
N ILE A 524 14.67 32.57 -3.69
CA ILE A 524 14.37 32.01 -2.37
C ILE A 524 15.66 31.53 -1.67
N ALA A 525 16.54 30.82 -2.38
CA ALA A 525 17.81 30.36 -1.83
C ALA A 525 18.73 31.53 -1.38
N LEU A 526 18.64 32.68 -2.06
CA LEU A 526 19.36 33.91 -1.71
C LEU A 526 18.73 34.72 -0.56
N LEU A 527 17.49 34.42 -0.13
CA LEU A 527 16.87 35.04 1.06
C LEU A 527 17.37 34.43 2.37
N VAL A 528 17.92 33.22 2.35
CA VAL A 528 18.52 32.59 3.53
C VAL A 528 19.84 33.30 3.88
N PRO A 529 20.11 33.66 5.15
CA PRO A 529 21.35 34.33 5.55
C PRO A 529 22.54 33.36 5.59
N TRP A 530 23.09 33.01 4.41
CA TRP A 530 24.31 32.18 4.31
C TRP A 530 25.55 32.92 4.82
N LYS A 531 26.30 32.27 5.72
CA LYS A 531 27.55 32.78 6.33
C LYS A 531 28.67 33.06 5.31
N SER A 532 28.58 32.50 4.10
CA SER A 532 29.50 32.77 2.97
C SER A 532 28.74 32.88 1.63
N LYS A 533 28.20 34.08 1.34
CA LYS A 533 27.35 34.32 0.16
C LYS A 533 27.99 33.91 -1.17
N THR A 534 29.30 34.09 -1.34
CA THR A 534 30.04 33.74 -2.57
C THR A 534 30.14 32.22 -2.78
N ALA A 535 30.55 31.47 -1.75
CA ALA A 535 30.67 30.01 -1.83
C ALA A 535 29.30 29.31 -1.94
N ALA A 536 28.27 29.85 -1.27
CA ALA A 536 26.89 29.39 -1.43
C ALA A 536 26.38 29.65 -2.86
N LYS A 537 26.60 30.86 -3.40
CA LYS A 537 26.24 31.22 -4.77
C LYS A 537 26.91 30.28 -5.79
N ALA A 538 28.22 30.07 -5.70
CA ALA A 538 28.95 29.19 -6.62
C ALA A 538 28.44 27.73 -6.59
N LYS A 539 28.13 27.18 -5.40
CA LYS A 539 27.52 25.85 -5.28
C LYS A 539 26.11 25.78 -5.86
N ILE A 540 25.33 26.86 -5.75
CA ILE A 540 24.00 26.96 -6.34
C ILE A 540 24.10 27.04 -7.86
N GLU A 541 25.03 27.83 -8.41
CA GLU A 541 25.27 27.95 -9.85
C GLU A 541 25.75 26.62 -10.46
N ASP A 542 26.71 25.93 -9.84
CA ASP A 542 27.19 24.60 -10.27
C ASP A 542 26.07 23.53 -10.23
N TYR A 543 25.24 23.52 -9.17
CA TYR A 543 24.08 22.65 -9.08
C TYR A 543 23.00 22.96 -10.13
N LEU A 544 22.83 24.24 -10.50
CA LEU A 544 21.92 24.68 -11.56
C LEU A 544 22.45 24.33 -12.95
N GLU A 545 23.77 24.35 -13.17
CA GLU A 545 24.39 23.90 -14.42
C GLU A 545 24.28 22.39 -14.59
N ASP A 546 24.47 21.59 -13.54
CA ASP A 546 24.21 20.14 -13.59
C ASP A 546 22.71 19.86 -13.84
N LEU A 547 21.80 20.57 -13.18
CA LEU A 547 20.36 20.52 -13.48
C LEU A 547 20.05 20.89 -14.94
N ALA A 548 20.67 21.95 -15.48
CA ALA A 548 20.50 22.38 -16.86
C ALA A 548 21.10 21.39 -17.88
N ARG A 549 22.16 20.68 -17.51
CA ARG A 549 22.77 19.60 -18.31
C ARG A 549 21.86 18.37 -18.35
N ARG A 550 21.38 17.92 -17.17
CA ARG A 550 20.37 16.85 -17.07
C ARG A 550 19.06 17.21 -17.80
N ARG A 551 18.61 18.47 -17.71
CA ARG A 551 17.40 19.00 -18.38
C ARG A 551 17.41 18.78 -19.90
N ARG A 552 18.57 18.93 -20.56
CA ARG A 552 18.68 18.72 -22.02
C ARG A 552 18.48 17.25 -22.43
N ILE A 553 18.80 16.31 -21.53
CA ILE A 553 18.77 14.86 -21.79
C ILE A 553 17.47 14.23 -21.28
N MET A 554 16.83 14.79 -20.25
CA MET A 554 15.57 14.26 -19.69
C MET A 554 14.41 14.29 -20.70
N GLY A 555 13.72 13.15 -20.81
CA GLY A 555 12.44 13.00 -21.50
C GLY A 555 11.30 13.84 -20.89
N SER A 556 10.21 14.00 -21.65
CA SER A 556 9.09 14.88 -21.31
C SER A 556 8.40 14.49 -19.99
N GLN A 557 8.20 13.20 -19.75
CA GLN A 557 7.58 12.68 -18.52
C GLN A 557 8.43 12.99 -17.27
N ALA A 558 9.74 12.76 -17.33
CA ALA A 558 10.66 13.07 -16.22
C ALA A 558 10.69 14.58 -15.85
N ARG A 559 10.50 15.48 -16.83
CA ARG A 559 10.39 16.93 -16.57
C ARG A 559 9.12 17.28 -15.79
N TRP A 560 7.97 16.69 -16.17
CA TRP A 560 6.73 16.85 -15.41
C TRP A 560 6.84 16.33 -13.99
N GLU A 561 7.46 15.16 -13.81
CA GLU A 561 7.72 14.60 -12.48
C GLU A 561 8.55 15.55 -11.61
N LEU A 562 9.71 15.99 -12.13
CA LEU A 562 10.67 16.77 -11.36
C LEU A 562 10.20 18.20 -11.03
N PHE A 563 9.55 18.89 -11.98
CA PHE A 563 9.26 20.32 -11.86
C PHE A 563 7.79 20.66 -11.55
N PHE A 564 6.85 19.75 -11.79
CA PHE A 564 5.44 19.95 -11.44
C PHE A 564 5.03 19.07 -10.25
N PHE A 565 5.14 17.74 -10.41
CA PHE A 565 4.55 16.82 -9.44
C PHE A 565 5.28 16.81 -8.10
N ARG A 566 6.60 16.61 -8.08
CA ARG A 566 7.37 16.55 -6.82
C ARG A 566 7.22 17.83 -5.97
N PRO A 567 7.30 19.06 -6.50
CA PRO A 567 7.08 20.27 -5.70
C PRO A 567 5.67 20.36 -5.10
N PHE A 568 4.63 19.97 -5.81
CA PHE A 568 3.25 19.97 -5.29
C PHE A 568 3.00 18.82 -4.30
N GLU A 569 3.60 17.64 -4.49
CA GLU A 569 3.60 16.54 -3.52
C GLU A 569 4.29 16.97 -2.20
N ILE A 570 5.45 17.64 -2.28
CA ILE A 570 6.15 18.22 -1.13
C ILE A 570 5.27 19.27 -0.44
N PHE A 571 4.68 20.20 -1.20
CA PHE A 571 3.80 21.23 -0.65
C PHE A 571 2.59 20.62 0.07
N ASN A 572 1.91 19.65 -0.53
CA ASN A 572 0.74 19.02 0.07
C ASN A 572 1.10 18.16 1.30
N THR A 573 2.29 17.55 1.31
CA THR A 573 2.84 16.85 2.48
C THR A 573 3.09 17.83 3.63
N ILE A 574 3.76 18.95 3.36
CA ILE A 574 3.99 20.02 4.36
C ILE A 574 2.65 20.60 4.84
N TRP A 575 1.67 20.75 3.96
CA TRP A 575 0.33 21.22 4.30
C TRP A 575 -0.40 20.26 5.25
N LEU A 576 -0.33 18.94 5.02
CA LEU A 576 -0.89 17.96 5.94
C LEU A 576 -0.17 17.97 7.30
N VAL A 577 1.16 18.03 7.31
CA VAL A 577 1.94 18.14 8.57
C VAL A 577 1.56 19.42 9.32
N TYR A 578 1.39 20.55 8.60
CA TYR A 578 0.90 21.80 9.19
C TYR A 578 -0.50 21.63 9.80
N ILE A 579 -1.44 20.97 9.12
CA ILE A 579 -2.77 20.67 9.67
C ILE A 579 -2.67 19.88 10.98
N VAL A 580 -1.90 18.79 10.99
CA VAL A 580 -1.73 17.93 12.18
C VAL A 580 -1.16 18.73 13.35
N LEU A 581 -0.09 19.52 13.12
CA LEU A 581 0.53 20.35 14.16
C LEU A 581 -0.40 21.48 14.62
N ALA A 582 -1.05 22.18 13.69
CA ALA A 582 -1.95 23.30 13.99
C ALA A 582 -3.19 22.84 14.78
N GLN A 583 -3.66 21.62 14.54
CA GLN A 583 -4.74 20.99 15.28
C GLN A 583 -4.28 20.52 16.67
N THR A 584 -3.11 19.87 16.75
CA THR A 584 -2.52 19.35 18.01
C THR A 584 -2.16 20.47 18.99
N PHE A 585 -1.56 21.57 18.53
CA PHE A 585 -1.09 22.66 19.39
C PHE A 585 -2.08 23.84 19.48
N GLY A 586 -3.22 23.78 18.79
CA GLY A 586 -4.21 24.85 18.80
C GLY A 586 -3.82 26.09 17.99
N TRP A 587 -2.95 25.99 16.98
CA TRP A 587 -2.59 27.15 16.13
C TRP A 587 -3.79 27.71 15.35
N TYR A 588 -4.88 26.94 15.22
CA TYR A 588 -6.15 27.41 14.68
C TYR A 588 -7.04 28.18 15.68
N LYS A 589 -6.66 28.28 16.96
CA LYS A 589 -7.34 29.14 17.95
C LYS A 589 -6.83 30.59 17.81
N THR A 590 -7.25 31.25 16.74
CA THR A 590 -7.05 32.70 16.47
C THR A 590 -8.36 33.34 16.02
N CYS A 591 -8.51 34.67 16.21
CA CYS A 591 -9.70 35.41 15.76
C CYS A 591 -9.99 35.24 14.25
N GLU A 592 -8.99 34.96 13.43
CA GLU A 592 -9.18 34.69 12.00
C GLU A 592 -9.78 33.31 11.73
N CYS A 593 -9.26 32.30 12.44
CA CYS A 593 -9.56 30.91 12.15
C CYS A 593 -10.85 30.41 12.83
N VAL A 594 -11.18 30.93 14.01
CA VAL A 594 -12.39 30.53 14.77
C VAL A 594 -13.64 31.29 14.30
N THR A 595 -13.48 32.41 13.58
CA THR A 595 -14.61 33.16 13.00
C THR A 595 -15.10 32.63 11.65
N SER A 596 -14.52 31.51 11.15
CA SER A 596 -14.92 30.83 9.92
C SER A 596 -15.08 31.74 8.68
N SER A 597 -14.16 32.71 8.53
CA SER A 597 -14.30 33.78 7.54
C SER A 597 -13.88 33.42 6.10
N TRP A 598 -13.51 32.18 5.80
CA TRP A 598 -13.15 31.78 4.42
C TRP A 598 -14.38 31.47 3.56
N GLY A 599 -15.55 31.29 4.19
CA GLY A 599 -16.85 31.16 3.53
C GLY A 599 -17.83 32.21 4.02
N GLY A 600 -18.74 32.67 3.16
CA GLY A 600 -19.70 33.74 3.46
C GLY A 600 -20.78 33.42 4.50
N ALA A 601 -20.68 32.28 5.19
CA ALA A 601 -21.59 31.87 6.27
C ALA A 601 -21.05 32.16 7.69
N GLY A 602 -19.78 32.58 7.81
CA GLY A 602 -19.14 32.97 9.08
C GLY A 602 -18.98 34.48 9.25
N GLY A 603 -17.98 34.89 10.04
CA GLY A 603 -17.61 36.30 10.30
C GLY A 603 -17.69 36.72 11.77
N TYR A 604 -18.09 35.82 12.67
CA TYR A 604 -18.29 36.09 14.10
C TYR A 604 -17.67 35.01 14.97
N LEU A 605 -17.45 35.33 16.24
CA LEU A 605 -17.05 34.40 17.30
C LEU A 605 -18.14 34.41 18.38
N ASP A 606 -18.55 33.25 18.86
CA ASP A 606 -19.38 33.14 20.07
C ASP A 606 -18.56 32.55 21.21
N PHE A 607 -18.19 33.40 22.18
CA PHE A 607 -17.38 32.98 23.33
C PHE A 607 -18.03 31.88 24.17
N SER A 608 -19.36 31.72 24.13
CA SER A 608 -20.06 30.66 24.88
C SER A 608 -20.13 29.32 24.16
N VAL A 609 -19.91 29.32 22.84
CA VAL A 609 -20.08 28.13 21.98
C VAL A 609 -18.76 27.71 21.32
N GLN A 610 -17.69 28.51 21.46
CA GLN A 610 -16.35 28.27 20.91
C GLN A 610 -15.75 26.93 21.34
N ASP A 611 -15.95 26.51 22.58
CA ASP A 611 -15.45 25.23 23.10
C ASP A 611 -16.56 24.20 23.40
N THR A 612 -17.86 24.60 23.37
CA THR A 612 -19.02 23.69 23.50
C THR A 612 -20.17 24.01 22.53
N SER A 613 -20.44 23.11 21.59
CA SER A 613 -21.53 23.20 20.62
C SER A 613 -22.89 22.76 21.18
N ASN A 614 -23.75 23.72 21.52
CA ASN A 614 -25.10 23.48 22.01
C ASN A 614 -26.17 23.30 20.90
N SER A 615 -25.77 23.06 19.64
CA SER A 615 -26.72 22.95 18.53
C SER A 615 -27.41 21.59 18.48
N LYS A 616 -28.74 21.58 18.33
CA LYS A 616 -29.58 20.36 18.25
C LYS A 616 -29.19 19.39 17.12
N TRP A 617 -28.44 19.87 16.14
CA TRP A 617 -28.03 19.09 14.96
C TRP A 617 -26.63 18.45 15.06
N VAL A 618 -25.86 18.77 16.11
CA VAL A 618 -24.48 18.27 16.33
C VAL A 618 -24.42 16.74 16.24
N LEU A 619 -25.32 16.07 16.95
CA LEU A 619 -25.41 14.61 16.97
C LEU A 619 -25.51 14.03 15.55
N TYR A 620 -26.34 14.61 14.69
CA TYR A 620 -26.53 14.13 13.32
C TYR A 620 -25.29 14.36 12.44
N TYR A 621 -24.68 15.56 12.50
CA TYR A 621 -23.50 15.86 11.69
C TYR A 621 -22.29 15.04 12.13
N TRP A 622 -22.07 14.89 13.44
CA TRP A 622 -20.98 14.07 13.97
C TRP A 622 -21.21 12.60 13.62
N THR A 623 -22.43 12.07 13.83
CA THR A 623 -22.77 10.70 13.43
C THR A 623 -22.54 10.48 11.93
N ALA A 624 -22.95 11.42 11.07
CA ALA A 624 -22.76 11.32 9.62
C ALA A 624 -21.26 11.30 9.24
N GLY A 625 -20.45 12.23 9.77
CA GLY A 625 -19.02 12.31 9.50
C GLY A 625 -18.26 11.07 9.97
N THR A 626 -18.51 10.64 11.21
CA THR A 626 -17.92 9.42 11.79
C THR A 626 -18.35 8.17 11.04
N THR A 627 -19.65 8.01 10.75
CA THR A 627 -20.16 6.81 10.05
C THR A 627 -19.61 6.71 8.63
N LEU A 628 -19.50 7.84 7.92
CA LEU A 628 -18.90 7.88 6.58
C LEU A 628 -17.46 7.37 6.62
N THR A 629 -16.60 7.95 7.48
CA THR A 629 -15.19 7.54 7.55
C THR A 629 -15.02 6.12 8.08
N ALA A 630 -15.75 5.74 9.14
CA ALA A 630 -15.69 4.39 9.71
C ALA A 630 -16.09 3.31 8.68
N THR A 631 -17.17 3.55 7.94
CA THR A 631 -17.66 2.62 6.89
C THR A 631 -16.66 2.50 5.74
N VAL A 632 -16.16 3.64 5.23
CA VAL A 632 -15.17 3.65 4.14
C VAL A 632 -13.87 2.97 4.57
N MET A 633 -13.35 3.27 5.75
CA MET A 633 -12.14 2.64 6.29
C MET A 633 -12.33 1.12 6.47
N PHE A 634 -13.42 0.70 7.11
CA PHE A 634 -13.73 -0.71 7.35
C PHE A 634 -13.86 -1.51 6.06
N LEU A 635 -14.67 -1.04 5.11
CA LEU A 635 -14.86 -1.73 3.82
C LEU A 635 -13.55 -1.83 3.02
N SER A 636 -12.67 -0.84 3.13
CA SER A 636 -11.40 -0.82 2.41
C SER A 636 -10.37 -1.75 3.02
N MET A 637 -10.22 -1.75 4.35
CA MET A 637 -9.37 -2.72 5.05
C MET A 637 -9.88 -4.16 4.84
N PHE A 638 -11.20 -4.36 4.88
CA PHE A 638 -11.83 -5.64 4.61
C PHE A 638 -11.55 -6.11 3.17
N TYR A 639 -11.72 -5.25 2.16
CA TYR A 639 -11.40 -5.56 0.76
C TYR A 639 -9.93 -5.97 0.58
N ILE A 640 -8.99 -5.15 1.09
CA ILE A 640 -7.54 -5.43 0.99
C ILE A 640 -7.20 -6.76 1.67
N THR A 641 -7.78 -7.04 2.84
CA THR A 641 -7.58 -8.29 3.58
C THR A 641 -8.15 -9.50 2.81
N VAL A 642 -9.35 -9.38 2.25
CA VAL A 642 -10.00 -10.44 1.46
C VAL A 642 -9.20 -10.77 0.21
N GLU A 643 -8.73 -9.76 -0.54
CA GLU A 643 -7.90 -10.00 -1.73
C GLU A 643 -6.53 -10.59 -1.35
N TRP A 644 -5.92 -10.15 -0.25
CA TRP A 644 -4.69 -10.76 0.28
C TRP A 644 -4.89 -12.25 0.65
N CYS A 645 -5.98 -12.60 1.33
CA CYS A 645 -6.28 -13.99 1.64
C CYS A 645 -6.46 -14.84 0.37
N GLN A 646 -7.16 -14.32 -0.65
CA GLN A 646 -7.43 -15.07 -1.90
C GLN A 646 -6.21 -15.30 -2.79
N GLN A 647 -5.17 -14.47 -2.69
CA GLN A 647 -3.93 -14.64 -3.44
C GLN A 647 -2.80 -15.32 -2.63
N SER A 648 -3.00 -15.52 -1.33
CA SER A 648 -1.99 -16.07 -0.41
C SER A 648 -1.36 -17.38 -0.91
N PHE A 649 -2.15 -18.29 -1.47
CA PHE A 649 -1.67 -19.59 -1.98
C PHE A 649 -0.63 -19.49 -3.11
N LEU A 650 -0.54 -18.36 -3.83
CA LEU A 650 0.53 -18.12 -4.80
C LEU A 650 1.89 -17.83 -4.12
N SER A 651 1.86 -17.20 -2.95
CA SER A 651 3.04 -16.76 -2.20
C SER A 651 3.48 -17.73 -1.10
N THR A 652 2.62 -18.66 -0.68
CA THR A 652 2.97 -19.71 0.29
C THR A 652 4.06 -20.64 -0.26
N GLU A 653 5.16 -20.75 0.49
CA GLU A 653 6.32 -21.59 0.17
C GLU A 653 5.97 -23.08 0.20
N ASN A 654 5.44 -23.57 1.33
CA ASN A 654 5.00 -24.94 1.50
C ASN A 654 3.84 -25.24 0.53
N TYR A 655 3.92 -26.39 -0.14
CA TYR A 655 2.95 -26.73 -1.17
C TYR A 655 1.60 -27.15 -0.58
N ASP A 656 1.62 -27.93 0.50
CA ASP A 656 0.40 -28.48 1.09
C ASP A 656 -0.43 -27.38 1.76
N ASP A 657 0.23 -26.49 2.52
CA ASP A 657 -0.40 -25.27 3.07
C ASP A 657 -0.97 -24.38 1.95
N ALA A 658 -0.30 -24.30 0.79
CA ALA A 658 -0.82 -23.57 -0.36
C ALA A 658 -2.07 -24.23 -0.94
N MET A 659 -2.12 -25.56 -1.02
CA MET A 659 -3.29 -26.28 -1.53
C MET A 659 -4.48 -26.20 -0.58
N GLU A 660 -4.25 -26.20 0.73
CA GLU A 660 -5.30 -25.94 1.71
C GLU A 660 -5.80 -24.49 1.65
N GLY A 661 -4.88 -23.51 1.50
CA GLY A 661 -5.22 -22.12 1.22
C GLY A 661 -6.06 -21.94 -0.06
N LEU A 662 -5.81 -22.75 -1.10
CA LEU A 662 -6.61 -22.78 -2.32
C LEU A 662 -8.00 -23.38 -2.09
N ARG A 663 -8.15 -24.46 -1.31
CA ARG A 663 -9.46 -25.03 -0.94
C ARG A 663 -10.31 -24.05 -0.14
N MET A 664 -9.72 -23.36 0.83
CA MET A 664 -10.39 -22.28 1.57
C MET A 664 -10.81 -21.15 0.64
N THR A 665 -9.93 -20.73 -0.28
CA THR A 665 -10.21 -19.69 -1.29
C THR A 665 -11.38 -20.09 -2.20
N ARG A 666 -11.40 -21.34 -2.70
CA ARG A 666 -12.50 -21.89 -3.51
C ARG A 666 -13.83 -21.88 -2.76
N SER A 667 -13.82 -22.32 -1.51
CA SER A 667 -15.00 -22.34 -0.64
C SER A 667 -15.55 -20.93 -0.37
N TYR A 668 -14.66 -19.97 -0.07
CA TYR A 668 -15.03 -18.56 0.09
C TYR A 668 -15.60 -17.96 -1.20
N ARG A 669 -15.01 -18.27 -2.37
CA ARG A 669 -15.52 -17.82 -3.67
C ARG A 669 -16.88 -18.42 -4.01
N GLN A 670 -17.14 -19.67 -3.63
CA GLN A 670 -18.47 -20.28 -3.74
C GLN A 670 -19.49 -19.57 -2.84
N TYR A 671 -19.16 -19.31 -1.57
CA TYR A 671 -20.05 -18.62 -0.62
C TYR A 671 -20.36 -17.17 -1.06
N THR A 672 -19.34 -16.44 -1.53
CA THR A 672 -19.49 -15.04 -1.98
C THR A 672 -19.93 -14.88 -3.43
N TYR A 673 -20.26 -15.98 -4.11
CA TYR A 673 -20.62 -15.99 -5.54
C TYR A 673 -21.78 -15.04 -5.87
N PHE A 674 -22.87 -15.10 -5.11
CA PHE A 674 -24.04 -14.21 -5.30
C PHE A 674 -23.66 -12.72 -5.22
N VAL A 675 -22.87 -12.34 -4.21
CA VAL A 675 -22.41 -10.96 -4.01
C VAL A 675 -21.55 -10.51 -5.19
N ARG A 676 -20.71 -11.40 -5.73
CA ARG A 676 -19.86 -11.15 -6.91
C ARG A 676 -20.67 -11.05 -8.21
N VAL A 677 -21.70 -11.87 -8.39
CA VAL A 677 -22.67 -11.75 -9.50
C VAL A 677 -23.37 -10.40 -9.43
N PHE A 678 -23.88 -10.01 -8.26
CA PHE A 678 -24.53 -8.71 -8.08
C PHE A 678 -23.57 -7.53 -8.29
N ALA A 679 -22.37 -7.57 -7.74
CA ALA A 679 -21.36 -6.54 -7.96
C ALA A 679 -20.96 -6.41 -9.43
N ARG A 680 -20.82 -7.54 -10.16
CA ARG A 680 -20.61 -7.54 -11.61
C ARG A 680 -21.83 -7.05 -12.38
N PHE A 681 -23.05 -7.34 -11.95
CA PHE A 681 -24.26 -6.77 -12.54
C PHE A 681 -24.26 -5.25 -12.41
N VAL A 682 -24.06 -4.71 -11.20
CA VAL A 682 -23.93 -3.26 -10.97
C VAL A 682 -22.81 -2.66 -11.83
N ALA A 683 -21.60 -3.25 -11.80
CA ALA A 683 -20.48 -2.80 -12.62
C ALA A 683 -20.77 -2.87 -14.13
N ARG A 684 -21.53 -3.86 -14.60
CA ARG A 684 -21.94 -3.96 -16.00
C ARG A 684 -22.87 -2.81 -16.39
N TYR A 685 -23.86 -2.49 -15.56
CA TYR A 685 -24.78 -1.38 -15.84
C TYR A 685 -24.11 0.01 -15.73
N THR A 686 -23.11 0.18 -14.86
CA THR A 686 -22.40 1.47 -14.72
C THR A 686 -21.24 1.63 -15.71
N LEU A 687 -20.50 0.57 -16.03
CA LEU A 687 -19.30 0.63 -16.87
C LEU A 687 -19.54 0.26 -18.33
N GLN A 688 -20.51 -0.59 -18.71
CA GLN A 688 -20.74 -0.85 -20.14
C GLN A 688 -21.08 0.41 -20.96
N PRO A 689 -21.82 1.41 -20.45
CA PRO A 689 -21.99 2.69 -21.16
C PRO A 689 -20.64 3.42 -21.37
N LEU A 690 -19.72 3.33 -20.41
CA LEU A 690 -18.39 3.95 -20.45
C LEU A 690 -17.43 3.19 -21.39
N GLU A 691 -17.44 1.86 -21.36
CA GLU A 691 -16.69 0.98 -22.27
C GLU A 691 -17.19 1.13 -23.71
N TRP A 692 -18.51 1.16 -23.92
CA TRP A 692 -19.12 1.39 -25.23
C TRP A 692 -18.81 2.79 -25.76
N LEU A 693 -18.81 3.81 -24.90
CA LEU A 693 -18.40 5.16 -25.26
C LEU A 693 -16.90 5.18 -25.62
N SER A 694 -16.05 4.57 -24.81
CA SER A 694 -14.60 4.49 -25.05
C SER A 694 -14.26 3.73 -26.34
N TYR A 695 -14.93 2.60 -26.60
CA TYR A 695 -14.85 1.86 -27.86
C TYR A 695 -15.32 2.73 -29.05
N LYS A 696 -16.46 3.44 -28.92
CA LYS A 696 -16.94 4.36 -29.95
C LYS A 696 -15.99 5.53 -30.21
N VAL A 697 -15.36 6.07 -29.18
CA VAL A 697 -14.37 7.16 -29.28
C VAL A 697 -13.03 6.64 -29.83
N GLY A 698 -12.80 5.32 -29.87
CA GLY A 698 -11.57 4.71 -30.35
C GLY A 698 -10.45 4.67 -29.30
N LEU A 699 -10.79 4.79 -28.02
CA LEU A 699 -9.85 4.63 -26.90
C LEU A 699 -9.55 3.15 -26.57
N ILE A 700 -10.38 2.22 -27.07
CA ILE A 700 -10.21 0.77 -26.90
C ILE A 700 -10.41 0.11 -28.27
N LYS A 701 -9.48 -0.75 -28.71
CA LYS A 701 -9.57 -1.46 -30.00
C LYS A 701 -10.56 -2.64 -29.99
N THR A 702 -10.63 -3.40 -28.90
CA THR A 702 -11.46 -4.61 -28.75
C THR A 702 -12.21 -4.62 -27.43
N MET A 703 -13.45 -5.12 -27.41
CA MET A 703 -14.10 -5.48 -26.14
C MET A 703 -13.37 -6.70 -25.58
N GLN A 704 -12.86 -6.58 -24.35
CA GLN A 704 -12.06 -7.63 -23.72
C GLN A 704 -12.97 -8.56 -22.92
N ASP A 705 -12.85 -9.87 -23.17
CA ASP A 705 -13.56 -10.88 -22.41
C ASP A 705 -13.02 -10.93 -20.97
N THR A 706 -13.91 -11.30 -20.04
CA THR A 706 -13.68 -11.15 -18.61
C THR A 706 -13.85 -12.51 -17.94
N LEU A 707 -12.74 -13.09 -17.48
CA LEU A 707 -12.76 -14.38 -16.83
C LEU A 707 -13.66 -14.30 -15.61
N PHE A 708 -14.68 -15.16 -15.57
CA PHE A 708 -15.58 -15.27 -14.44
C PHE A 708 -15.27 -16.54 -13.67
N TRP A 709 -15.23 -16.43 -12.34
CA TRP A 709 -15.10 -17.60 -11.50
C TRP A 709 -16.35 -18.48 -11.64
N THR A 710 -16.15 -19.71 -12.12
CA THR A 710 -17.18 -20.75 -12.12
C THR A 710 -16.77 -21.89 -11.19
N LYS A 711 -17.77 -22.59 -10.64
CA LYS A 711 -17.54 -23.90 -10.02
C LYS A 711 -17.51 -25.01 -11.07
N GLU A 712 -18.47 -24.97 -11.98
CA GLU A 712 -18.61 -25.91 -13.08
C GLU A 712 -17.56 -25.66 -14.18
N HIS A 713 -17.25 -26.73 -14.92
CA HIS A 713 -16.41 -26.72 -16.10
C HIS A 713 -17.18 -27.36 -17.27
N HIS A 714 -17.02 -26.79 -18.46
CA HIS A 714 -17.60 -27.33 -19.71
C HIS A 714 -16.52 -27.83 -20.67
N TRP A 715 -15.25 -27.59 -20.34
CA TRP A 715 -14.07 -28.01 -21.11
C TRP A 715 -13.45 -29.26 -20.47
N ASP A 716 -13.73 -30.41 -21.08
CA ASP A 716 -13.11 -31.70 -20.77
C ASP A 716 -12.61 -32.33 -22.10
N PRO A 717 -11.46 -31.87 -22.63
CA PRO A 717 -10.89 -32.44 -23.85
C PRO A 717 -10.42 -33.88 -23.59
N VAL A 718 -10.69 -34.78 -24.54
CA VAL A 718 -10.10 -36.12 -24.54
C VAL A 718 -8.61 -35.98 -24.87
N VAL A 719 -7.77 -35.87 -23.85
CA VAL A 719 -6.32 -35.73 -24.01
C VAL A 719 -5.78 -37.00 -24.70
N PRO A 720 -5.19 -36.89 -25.91
CA PRO A 720 -4.54 -38.04 -26.52
C PRO A 720 -3.39 -38.46 -25.61
N ARG A 721 -3.37 -39.73 -25.19
CA ARG A 721 -2.18 -40.31 -24.54
C ARG A 721 -1.05 -40.33 -25.56
N ARG A 722 -0.26 -39.24 -25.63
CA ARG A 722 1.07 -39.28 -26.25
C ARG A 722 1.79 -40.47 -25.61
N PRO A 723 2.31 -41.43 -26.40
CA PRO A 723 3.11 -42.51 -25.83
C PRO A 723 4.26 -41.85 -25.05
N ARG A 724 4.42 -42.21 -23.78
CA ARG A 724 5.64 -41.87 -23.04
C ARG A 724 6.80 -42.35 -23.91
N ARG A 725 7.63 -41.42 -24.42
CA ARG A 725 8.95 -41.78 -24.96
C ARG A 725 9.67 -42.47 -23.80
N SER A 726 9.85 -43.77 -23.94
CA SER A 726 10.55 -44.58 -22.96
C SER A 726 12.01 -44.11 -22.86
N ASP A 727 12.54 -44.23 -21.65
CA ASP A 727 13.98 -44.26 -21.37
C ASP A 727 14.80 -43.01 -21.73
N VAL A 728 14.49 -41.91 -21.05
CA VAL A 728 15.56 -41.18 -20.36
C VAL A 728 15.30 -41.28 -18.86
N VAL A 729 16.09 -42.13 -18.19
CA VAL A 729 16.14 -42.20 -16.73
C VAL A 729 16.54 -40.82 -16.22
N THR A 730 15.55 -40.07 -15.72
CA THR A 730 15.85 -38.92 -14.87
C THR A 730 16.37 -39.51 -13.57
N PRO A 731 17.59 -39.18 -13.10
CA PRO A 731 18.08 -39.72 -11.85
C PRO A 731 17.17 -39.21 -10.74
N THR A 732 16.34 -40.11 -10.23
CA THR A 732 15.62 -39.91 -8.97
C THR A 732 16.68 -39.73 -7.90
N PHE A 733 16.88 -38.48 -7.48
CA PHE A 733 17.52 -38.22 -6.20
C PHE A 733 16.61 -38.83 -5.13
N GLU A 734 17.06 -39.98 -4.64
CA GLU A 734 16.53 -40.66 -3.47
C GLU A 734 16.47 -39.63 -2.34
N TYR A 735 15.26 -39.31 -1.86
CA TYR A 735 15.13 -38.64 -0.59
C TYR A 735 15.61 -39.65 0.45
N THR A 736 16.76 -39.40 1.07
CA THR A 736 17.18 -40.18 2.23
C THR A 736 16.19 -39.91 3.37
N ASP A 737 15.24 -40.82 3.50
CA ASP A 737 14.31 -40.89 4.61
C ASP A 737 15.11 -41.27 5.88
N HIS A 738 15.53 -40.25 6.63
CA HIS A 738 16.27 -40.41 7.88
C HIS A 738 15.35 -40.73 9.07
N SER A 739 14.39 -41.64 8.87
CA SER A 739 13.48 -42.09 9.91
C SER A 739 14.04 -43.23 10.78
N ASP A 740 14.94 -44.06 10.26
CA ASP A 740 15.46 -45.25 10.97
C ASP A 740 17.00 -45.44 10.87
N VAL A 741 17.77 -44.70 11.68
CA VAL A 741 19.19 -45.01 11.96
C VAL A 741 19.45 -44.89 13.47
N PRO A 742 20.06 -45.90 14.15
CA PRO A 742 20.28 -45.85 15.60
C PRO A 742 21.21 -44.72 16.05
N LEU A 743 20.89 -44.08 17.18
CA LEU A 743 21.76 -43.09 17.84
C LEU A 743 23.03 -43.74 18.40
N SER A 744 24.09 -43.86 17.59
CA SER A 744 25.45 -44.08 18.14
C SER A 744 26.63 -43.68 17.24
N ALA A 745 26.45 -43.27 15.97
CA ALA A 745 27.60 -43.03 15.08
C ALA A 745 27.37 -42.02 13.94
N ILE A 746 27.18 -40.73 14.25
CA ILE A 746 27.45 -39.64 13.29
C ILE A 746 28.40 -38.63 13.93
N GLN A 747 29.67 -38.73 13.54
CA GLN A 747 30.69 -37.75 13.85
C GLN A 747 30.52 -36.55 12.91
N ILE A 748 30.62 -35.34 13.46
CA ILE A 748 30.24 -34.08 12.80
C ILE A 748 30.96 -33.90 11.45
N ARG A 749 30.18 -33.80 10.37
CA ARG A 749 30.67 -33.34 9.06
C ARG A 749 29.62 -32.43 8.41
N GLU A 750 29.64 -31.17 8.81
CA GLU A 750 28.79 -30.13 8.24
C GLU A 750 29.10 -29.90 6.75
N THR A 751 28.06 -29.87 5.91
CA THR A 751 28.14 -29.40 4.52
C THR A 751 27.19 -28.21 4.33
N PRO A 752 27.68 -27.02 3.91
CA PRO A 752 26.84 -25.83 3.84
C PRO A 752 25.90 -25.85 2.62
N VAL A 753 24.61 -25.70 2.88
CA VAL A 753 23.48 -25.77 1.92
C VAL A 753 23.48 -24.62 0.87
N LEU A 754 24.47 -23.72 0.91
CA LEU A 754 24.64 -22.61 -0.04
C LEU A 754 25.14 -23.03 -1.44
N ALA A 755 25.62 -24.27 -1.62
CA ALA A 755 26.41 -24.69 -2.79
C ALA A 755 25.64 -24.91 -4.12
N HIS A 756 24.32 -24.68 -4.19
CA HIS A 756 23.49 -25.06 -5.36
C HIS A 756 22.64 -23.94 -6.00
N SER A 757 22.73 -22.70 -5.49
CA SER A 757 22.17 -21.52 -6.16
C SER A 757 23.03 -21.13 -7.36
N LEU A 758 22.48 -21.21 -8.58
CA LEU A 758 23.10 -20.63 -9.77
C LEU A 758 22.92 -19.10 -9.84
N PHE A 759 22.10 -18.55 -8.95
CA PHE A 759 21.93 -17.12 -8.78
C PHE A 759 22.98 -16.56 -7.80
N PRO A 760 23.48 -15.32 -8.00
CA PRO A 760 24.39 -14.69 -7.05
C PRO A 760 23.76 -14.58 -5.65
N PRO A 761 24.56 -14.70 -4.58
CA PRO A 761 24.06 -14.64 -3.21
C PRO A 761 23.43 -13.26 -2.94
N ALA A 762 22.25 -13.26 -2.32
CA ALA A 762 21.46 -12.04 -2.09
C ALA A 762 22.10 -11.06 -1.07
N ILE A 763 23.14 -11.52 -0.37
CA ILE A 763 23.93 -10.75 0.59
C ILE A 763 25.40 -11.05 0.22
N PRO A 764 26.24 -10.06 -0.10
CA PRO A 764 27.68 -10.29 -0.22
C PRO A 764 28.22 -10.75 1.13
N PRO A 765 29.14 -11.74 1.19
CA PRO A 765 29.72 -12.18 2.45
C PRO A 765 30.26 -10.97 3.20
N GLY A 766 29.87 -10.85 4.47
CA GLY A 766 30.08 -9.63 5.25
C GLY A 766 31.54 -9.23 5.24
N ARG A 767 31.83 -8.03 4.71
CA ARG A 767 33.17 -7.45 4.75
C ARG A 767 33.58 -7.35 6.22
N GLU A 768 34.69 -7.99 6.57
CA GLU A 768 35.22 -7.93 7.93
C GLU A 768 35.33 -6.48 8.39
N ARG A 769 34.82 -6.25 9.60
CA ARG A 769 34.70 -4.93 10.19
C ARG A 769 36.07 -4.52 10.71
N ALA A 770 36.92 -4.01 9.82
CA ALA A 770 38.22 -3.46 10.18
C ALA A 770 38.05 -2.48 11.35
N GLU A 771 38.72 -2.77 12.46
CA GLU A 771 38.65 -1.96 13.66
C GLU A 771 39.30 -0.59 13.45
N SER A 772 38.92 0.32 14.34
CA SER A 772 39.22 1.74 14.26
C SER A 772 40.71 2.05 14.34
N GLU A 773 41.25 2.77 13.34
CA GLU A 773 42.32 3.74 13.59
C GLU A 773 41.99 5.10 13.00
N SER A 774 41.91 6.09 13.88
CA SER A 774 41.78 7.50 13.56
C SER A 774 43.15 8.16 13.55
N LEU A 775 43.53 8.83 12.45
CA LEU A 775 44.52 9.93 12.48
C LEU A 775 44.37 10.85 11.25
N ILE A 776 44.97 12.03 11.32
CA ILE A 776 44.50 13.24 10.63
C ILE A 776 45.58 13.85 9.69
N ARG A 777 45.20 14.11 8.41
CA ARG A 777 45.84 15.02 7.40
C ARG A 777 47.25 14.64 6.87
N PRO A 778 47.76 15.32 5.81
CA PRO A 778 47.13 15.89 4.59
C PRO A 778 47.83 15.36 3.28
N PRO A 779 47.48 15.80 2.05
CA PRO A 779 47.79 15.04 0.83
C PRO A 779 49.02 15.51 0.03
N TYR A 780 49.69 14.59 -0.68
CA TYR A 780 50.40 14.85 -1.95
C TYR A 780 50.46 13.58 -2.85
N ARG A 781 50.64 13.79 -4.16
CA ARG A 781 50.82 12.81 -5.27
C ARG A 781 52.28 12.91 -5.79
N PRO A 782 52.77 12.08 -6.75
CA PRO A 782 52.30 10.77 -7.25
C PRO A 782 53.48 9.73 -7.37
N GLU A 783 53.27 8.67 -8.18
CA GLU A 783 54.25 7.87 -8.97
C GLU A 783 54.56 6.40 -8.59
N CYS A 784 54.29 5.55 -9.60
CA CYS A 784 55.06 4.41 -10.12
C CYS A 784 55.67 3.28 -9.26
N GLN A 785 55.31 2.07 -9.71
CA GLN A 785 56.18 0.92 -10.07
C GLN A 785 56.56 -0.17 -9.04
N TYR A 786 56.15 -1.39 -9.45
CA TYR A 786 56.92 -2.64 -9.50
C TYR A 786 57.26 -3.49 -8.24
N ARG A 787 56.70 -4.71 -8.29
CA ARG A 787 57.36 -6.04 -8.21
C ARG A 787 57.76 -6.69 -6.86
N THR A 788 57.07 -7.80 -6.60
CA THR A 788 57.55 -9.16 -6.24
C THR A 788 58.24 -9.49 -4.92
N SER A 789 57.95 -10.74 -4.51
CA SER A 789 58.79 -11.70 -3.76
C SER A 789 59.18 -11.35 -2.33
N ASP A 790 59.34 -12.30 -1.42
CA ASP A 790 58.88 -13.70 -1.28
C ASP A 790 59.20 -14.07 0.18
N ASP A 791 58.64 -15.18 0.70
CA ASP A 791 59.20 -15.94 1.83
C ASP A 791 59.30 -15.23 3.23
N SER A 792 59.18 -15.89 4.39
CA SER A 792 58.91 -17.30 4.74
C SER A 792 58.73 -17.48 6.27
N TYR A 793 58.41 -18.71 6.71
CA TYR A 793 58.58 -19.29 8.07
C TYR A 793 57.79 -18.75 9.31
N SER A 794 56.72 -19.47 9.66
CA SER A 794 56.47 -20.26 10.90
C SER A 794 57.52 -20.30 12.05
N PRO A 795 57.20 -20.82 13.26
CA PRO A 795 55.97 -20.81 14.08
C PRO A 795 56.23 -20.68 15.64
N LEU A 796 55.23 -21.05 16.46
CA LEU A 796 55.27 -21.45 17.92
C LEU A 796 55.17 -20.37 19.02
N ILE A 797 54.23 -20.58 19.97
CA ILE A 797 54.50 -20.94 21.38
C ILE A 797 53.20 -21.39 22.11
N GLN A 798 53.35 -22.10 23.24
CA GLN A 798 52.34 -22.93 23.93
C GLN A 798 51.76 -22.33 25.25
N ARG A 799 50.47 -22.64 25.55
CA ARG A 799 49.88 -23.01 26.89
C ARG A 799 50.06 -22.03 28.11
N PRO A 800 49.50 -22.31 29.33
CA PRO A 800 48.60 -23.39 29.81
C PRO A 800 47.31 -22.96 30.60
N SER A 801 46.62 -24.00 31.07
CA SER A 801 45.44 -24.21 31.94
C SER A 801 45.32 -23.58 33.35
N GLU A 802 44.10 -23.56 33.90
CA GLU A 802 43.68 -24.06 35.25
C GLU A 802 42.11 -24.01 35.40
N ALA A 803 41.38 -25.06 35.85
CA ALA A 803 40.89 -25.37 37.23
C ALA A 803 39.64 -24.57 37.73
N HIS A 804 38.70 -25.04 38.59
CA HIS A 804 38.43 -26.36 39.24
C HIS A 804 36.95 -26.50 39.80
N THR A 805 36.32 -27.69 39.66
CA THR A 805 35.46 -28.41 40.67
C THR A 805 34.02 -27.94 41.08
N GLY A 806 33.06 -28.89 41.23
CA GLY A 806 31.80 -28.72 42.01
C GLY A 806 30.75 -29.87 41.91
N GLN A 807 30.13 -30.29 43.03
CA GLN A 807 29.27 -31.49 43.22
C GLN A 807 28.04 -31.18 44.13
N ARG A 808 26.95 -31.96 44.32
CA ARG A 808 26.47 -33.34 43.94
C ARG A 808 24.95 -33.51 44.26
N THR A 809 24.22 -34.45 43.60
CA THR A 809 23.08 -35.33 44.09
C THR A 809 21.84 -34.76 44.85
N ASP A 810 20.63 -35.36 44.96
CA ASP A 810 19.89 -36.50 44.31
C ASP A 810 18.39 -36.54 44.77
N SER A 811 17.57 -37.42 44.15
CA SER A 811 16.36 -38.13 44.69
C SER A 811 15.00 -37.38 44.84
N LEU A 812 13.90 -37.74 44.13
CA LEU A 812 12.85 -38.81 44.32
C LEU A 812 11.70 -38.40 45.31
N SER A 813 10.40 -38.74 45.20
CA SER A 813 9.54 -39.46 44.21
C SER A 813 8.02 -39.44 44.59
N SER A 814 7.09 -39.67 43.65
CA SER A 814 5.78 -40.41 43.82
C SER A 814 4.65 -39.81 44.72
N ASP A 815 3.33 -40.08 44.64
CA ASP A 815 2.33 -40.43 43.57
C ASP A 815 0.86 -40.26 44.09
N GLU A 816 -0.13 -40.38 43.18
CA GLU A 816 -1.53 -40.91 43.38
C GLU A 816 -2.59 -40.22 44.30
N HIS A 817 -3.77 -39.83 43.77
CA HIS A 817 -5.12 -40.52 43.77
C HIS A 817 -5.95 -40.41 45.10
N ARG A 818 -7.31 -40.40 45.20
CA ARG A 818 -8.53 -40.30 44.32
C ARG A 818 -9.81 -40.37 45.24
N ILE A 819 -11.05 -40.20 44.72
CA ILE A 819 -12.38 -40.63 45.32
C ILE A 819 -12.95 -39.76 46.50
N SER A 820 -14.27 -39.59 46.80
CA SER A 820 -15.57 -39.43 46.05
C SER A 820 -16.78 -39.15 47.02
N VAL A 821 -18.01 -38.94 46.47
CA VAL A 821 -19.36 -39.39 47.00
C VAL A 821 -20.24 -38.48 47.91
N ASP A 822 -21.47 -38.17 47.40
CA ASP A 822 -22.84 -38.10 48.00
C ASP A 822 -23.21 -37.20 49.24
N HIS A 823 -24.46 -36.78 49.54
CA HIS A 823 -25.82 -36.90 48.93
C HIS A 823 -26.86 -35.84 49.45
N THR A 824 -27.89 -35.47 48.66
CA THR A 824 -29.28 -35.02 49.07
C THR A 824 -29.49 -33.69 49.87
N PHE A 825 -30.68 -33.10 50.18
CA PHE A 825 -32.13 -33.28 49.81
C PHE A 825 -33.00 -31.98 50.05
N VAL A 826 -34.24 -31.95 49.50
CA VAL A 826 -35.48 -31.21 49.93
C VAL A 826 -35.64 -29.69 49.62
N SER A 827 -36.90 -29.30 49.32
CA SER A 827 -37.45 -27.99 48.86
C SER A 827 -38.44 -27.40 49.93
N PRO A 828 -39.48 -26.54 49.71
CA PRO A 828 -39.98 -25.76 48.53
C PRO A 828 -40.51 -24.30 48.85
N SER A 829 -41.39 -23.74 47.97
CA SER A 829 -42.24 -22.50 48.04
C SER A 829 -41.57 -21.16 47.61
N SER A 830 -41.95 -20.44 46.53
CA SER A 830 -43.21 -19.76 46.06
C SER A 830 -43.40 -18.34 46.67
N THR A 831 -43.73 -17.22 45.98
CA THR A 831 -44.77 -16.92 44.94
C THR A 831 -44.55 -15.58 44.17
N HIS A 832 -45.18 -15.42 42.97
CA HIS A 832 -45.78 -14.23 42.25
C HIS A 832 -45.39 -12.74 42.60
N VAL A 833 -45.38 -11.73 41.69
CA VAL A 833 -46.45 -11.16 40.77
C VAL A 833 -45.87 -10.35 39.55
N GLN A 834 -46.70 -10.07 38.52
CA GLN A 834 -46.55 -9.28 37.25
C GLN A 834 -46.28 -7.74 37.41
N ALA A 835 -45.60 -6.97 36.52
CA ALA A 835 -45.78 -6.52 35.09
C ALA A 835 -46.66 -5.24 34.91
N PRO A 836 -46.84 -4.56 33.72
CA PRO A 836 -46.05 -4.43 32.45
C PRO A 836 -46.00 -2.96 31.87
N PHE A 837 -45.33 -2.70 30.71
CA PHE A 837 -45.90 -2.21 29.40
C PHE A 837 -44.88 -1.60 28.40
N THR A 838 -45.13 -1.78 27.08
CA THR A 838 -44.42 -1.19 25.91
C THR A 838 -45.29 -1.26 24.64
N GLU A 839 -45.23 -0.26 23.75
CA GLU A 839 -45.69 -0.28 22.32
C GLU A 839 -44.91 0.83 21.54
N TRP A 840 -44.81 0.89 20.20
CA TRP A 840 -45.73 0.44 19.13
C TRP A 840 -45.06 0.19 17.75
N LEU A 841 -45.80 -0.51 16.86
CA LEU A 841 -45.53 -0.92 15.45
C LEU A 841 -44.57 -2.11 15.22
N GLY A 842 -44.86 -3.14 14.38
CA GLY A 842 -46.17 -3.73 14.02
C GLY A 842 -46.57 -3.79 12.52
N LEU A 843 -46.27 -4.89 11.79
CA LEU A 843 -47.00 -5.34 10.57
C LEU A 843 -46.72 -6.84 10.17
N ASN A 844 -47.48 -7.77 10.77
CA ASN A 844 -48.22 -8.91 10.15
C ASN A 844 -47.55 -10.09 9.36
N PRO A 845 -48.23 -11.26 9.21
CA PRO A 845 -47.65 -12.52 9.74
C PRO A 845 -47.80 -13.81 8.89
N GLY A 846 -47.23 -14.93 9.38
CA GLY A 846 -47.92 -16.23 9.37
C GLY A 846 -47.24 -17.45 8.72
N LEU A 847 -46.54 -18.28 9.52
CA LEU A 847 -46.74 -19.74 9.54
C LEU A 847 -46.23 -20.33 10.88
N ASN A 848 -46.71 -21.51 11.25
CA ASN A 848 -46.70 -22.02 12.63
C ASN A 848 -45.80 -23.25 12.86
N THR A 849 -45.57 -23.54 14.15
CA THR A 849 -45.17 -24.84 14.76
C THR A 849 -43.82 -25.50 14.44
N ALA A 850 -42.90 -25.46 15.43
CA ALA A 850 -42.33 -26.65 16.09
C ALA A 850 -41.66 -26.27 17.43
N LEU A 851 -41.84 -27.05 18.50
CA LEU A 851 -41.22 -26.83 19.83
C LEU A 851 -39.87 -27.54 19.96
N GLN A 852 -38.90 -26.94 20.68
CA GLN A 852 -38.15 -27.63 21.75
C GLN A 852 -37.33 -26.72 22.70
N SER A 853 -37.66 -26.83 24.00
CA SER A 853 -36.86 -26.62 25.23
C SER A 853 -35.61 -25.72 25.31
N ARG A 854 -35.69 -24.69 26.21
CA ARG A 854 -34.93 -24.47 27.49
C ARG A 854 -33.43 -24.88 27.59
N HIS A 855 -32.54 -24.19 28.32
CA HIS A 855 -32.66 -22.99 29.18
C HIS A 855 -31.29 -22.29 29.39
N THR A 856 -31.35 -20.99 29.70
CA THR A 856 -30.30 -20.13 30.25
C THR A 856 -29.95 -20.44 31.73
N TYR A 857 -28.77 -20.01 32.18
CA TYR A 857 -28.50 -19.71 33.60
C TYR A 857 -27.85 -18.32 33.76
N ARG A 858 -28.18 -17.61 34.85
CA ARG A 858 -27.64 -16.29 35.20
C ARG A 858 -27.17 -16.27 36.65
N ARG A 859 -25.98 -15.68 36.82
CA ARG A 859 -25.35 -15.11 38.03
C ARG A 859 -26.31 -14.61 39.14
N ASN A 860 -25.97 -14.83 40.42
CA ASN A 860 -25.55 -13.75 41.34
C ASN A 860 -25.10 -14.22 42.76
N ASN A 861 -24.45 -13.29 43.48
CA ASN A 861 -23.75 -13.41 44.77
C ASN A 861 -24.68 -13.46 46.01
N SER A 862 -24.12 -13.80 47.20
CA SER A 862 -24.12 -12.91 48.40
C SER A 862 -23.25 -13.40 49.59
N ASP A 863 -22.76 -12.44 50.40
CA ASP A 863 -22.05 -12.50 51.73
C ASP A 863 -22.92 -13.08 52.90
N PRO A 864 -22.52 -13.23 54.22
CA PRO A 864 -21.85 -12.31 55.20
C PRO A 864 -20.73 -12.95 56.11
N GLY A 865 -20.11 -12.32 57.15
CA GLY A 865 -20.04 -10.93 57.66
C GLY A 865 -19.74 -10.80 59.20
N SER A 866 -19.44 -9.57 59.70
CA SER A 866 -19.29 -9.11 61.13
C SER A 866 -18.01 -9.49 61.94
N SER A 867 -17.45 -8.77 62.96
CA SER A 867 -17.48 -7.38 63.54
C SER A 867 -16.62 -7.35 64.88
N PRO A 868 -16.47 -6.26 65.72
CA PRO A 868 -16.21 -4.80 65.54
C PRO A 868 -15.21 -4.11 66.59
N LEU A 869 -15.12 -2.75 66.60
CA LEU A 869 -14.64 -1.77 67.65
C LEU A 869 -13.12 -1.59 67.93
N HIS A 870 -12.50 -0.39 68.00
CA HIS A 870 -12.74 0.80 68.88
C HIS A 870 -11.97 2.11 68.44
N LEU A 871 -12.34 3.28 68.98
CA LEU A 871 -11.69 4.63 68.94
C LEU A 871 -11.55 5.17 70.41
N PRO A 872 -10.75 6.22 70.82
CA PRO A 872 -10.73 7.63 70.32
C PRO A 872 -9.34 8.40 70.44
N PRO A 873 -9.14 9.73 70.76
CA PRO A 873 -8.73 10.77 69.78
C PRO A 873 -7.51 11.70 70.21
N PRO A 874 -7.39 13.05 69.97
CA PRO A 874 -6.17 13.64 69.32
C PRO A 874 -5.40 14.77 70.08
N ASN A 875 -4.17 15.15 69.66
CA ASN A 875 -3.65 16.55 69.63
C ASN A 875 -2.17 16.76 69.17
N GLN A 876 -1.88 18.02 68.77
CA GLN A 876 -0.59 18.78 68.74
C GLN A 876 0.45 18.64 67.59
N ASP A 877 0.58 19.75 66.85
CA ASP A 877 1.75 20.27 66.09
C ASP A 877 2.89 20.75 67.03
N PRO A 878 4.02 21.38 66.57
CA PRO A 878 4.63 21.45 65.22
C PRO A 878 6.14 21.06 65.19
N LEU A 879 6.75 20.98 64.01
CA LEU A 879 8.17 21.34 63.79
C LEU A 879 8.40 21.69 62.31
N GLY A 880 8.93 22.89 62.04
CA GLY A 880 9.30 23.32 60.69
C GLY A 880 10.81 23.60 60.59
N ILE A 881 11.28 23.89 59.38
CA ILE A 881 12.49 24.68 59.07
C ILE A 881 12.32 25.28 57.66
N HIS A 882 12.97 26.41 57.42
CA HIS A 882 12.76 27.34 56.32
C HIS A 882 14.12 27.61 55.61
N MET A 883 14.13 28.54 54.63
CA MET A 883 15.30 29.06 53.89
C MET A 883 15.95 28.12 52.84
N ASP A 884 16.43 28.59 51.68
CA ASP A 884 16.35 29.97 51.13
C ASP A 884 16.45 30.05 49.60
N THR A 885 16.09 31.22 49.07
CA THR A 885 16.37 31.68 47.70
C THR A 885 17.59 32.60 47.64
N ASP A 886 18.49 32.41 46.67
CA ASP A 886 19.18 33.49 45.93
C ASP A 886 19.64 32.91 44.58
N LEU A 887 19.48 33.51 43.38
CA LEU A 887 19.77 34.88 42.88
C LEU A 887 21.27 35.14 42.66
N GLU A 888 21.76 34.86 41.45
CA GLU A 888 22.92 35.60 40.92
C GLU A 888 22.85 35.83 39.40
N ARG A 889 23.47 36.93 38.97
CA ARG A 889 23.29 37.56 37.65
C ARG A 889 24.68 37.90 37.09
N GLY A 890 25.15 37.13 36.10
CA GLY A 890 26.52 37.26 35.57
C GLY A 890 26.54 37.48 34.06
N SER A 891 26.88 38.70 33.63
CA SER A 891 27.00 39.09 32.22
C SER A 891 28.37 38.75 31.60
N ARG A 892 28.37 38.18 30.39
CA ARG A 892 29.30 38.53 29.30
C ARG A 892 28.78 38.02 27.95
#